data_AF-A0A2D6KBX5-F1
#
_entry.id   AF-A0A2D6KBX5-F1
#
_cell.length_a   1.000
_cell.length_b   1.000
_cell.length_c   1.000
_cell.angle_alpha   90.00
_cell.angle_beta   90.00
_cell.angle_gamma   90.00
#
_symmetry.space_group_name_H-M   'P 1'
#
loop_
_entity.id
_entity.type
_entity.pdbx_description
1 polymer ?
#
loop_
_entity_poly.entity_id
_entity_poly.type
_entity_poly.pdbx_seq_one_letter_code
_entity_poly.pdbx_strand_id
1 'polypeptide(L)'
;MNKGAFSTDESDYVISESTWKWTYFVLKALEKSLSVNVALHGDHQLLESGQIFLFNHFSRFETFIPQYLIYRQTGCYSRSIAGAEFFKGDTALSSYLRAVGAVPNRHPRLLPFLAEEILKGRKVIIFPEGGMVKDRQVIDQKGDYSVYSRSADRRRKHHSGAAVLGLTLAAFKTGIRALDKAGDHSCIEEWAERLGMESSDALLQTAHQYTEIIPSNITFYPIRVGSNFIQRSAELFDSELSDKITEELLVEGNMILEDTDMDIRMAAPIHVAKRWHWWEHRLMRRLLHRVNSFDEMFYLGPDLEQRRNWIISLTIGRQVTGLRDRIMEMMYQNVTLNLSHLASWLILQFVESGELEVDSEQFHLLLYQGIKGVQESAQLNLHNSLSDPGRYSGLLEKESPPLRQFLDSEAVSGLVEQRDGIYRFSKKIGEPSHFDEIRLENLIAVYANEMAPVGIACQVLSRVFKNPTRIDQQQIAALRFDDLTRTYKLDRQYYSTDEFDAINREETATADGSPFFFISRKPSPLGVVIVHGLLASPAEVRECGERLHAAGFHVIGVRLKGHGTSPWDLREQSWEQWQHSVVEGYEIISAYCERIVLVGFSTGGNLSLLLAAEHDKKLAGVVTVSAPLGFQNRNLIFVPLLHGANQMVSWLSSLEGIKPFVTNESEHPSINYRNTPIRALYELQQLMELLKSRLDEVTCPVLIIQSEKDHVIDPQSADTLFAGLGSEKKSLIKVASERHGILNENIGGTQEAVIDFVSSLSPSAVE
;
A
#
# COMPACT_ATOMS: atom_id res chain seq x y z
N MET A 1 -19.91 -32.36 39.59
CA MET A 1 -18.93 -32.18 38.50
C MET A 1 -19.66 -32.28 37.16
N ASN A 2 -20.33 -31.20 36.73
CA ASN A 2 -20.97 -31.11 35.41
C ASN A 2 -20.05 -30.28 34.51
N LYS A 3 -19.46 -30.91 33.49
CA LYS A 3 -18.83 -30.18 32.38
C LYS A 3 -19.96 -29.44 31.66
N GLY A 4 -19.91 -28.11 31.63
CA GLY A 4 -20.95 -27.27 31.02
C GLY A 4 -21.29 -27.76 29.61
N ALA A 5 -22.53 -28.21 29.42
CA ALA A 5 -23.02 -28.69 28.15
C ALA A 5 -23.27 -27.48 27.23
N PHE A 6 -22.72 -27.51 26.02
CA PHE A 6 -23.07 -26.55 24.98
C PHE A 6 -24.48 -26.90 24.46
N SER A 7 -25.32 -25.89 24.24
CA SER A 7 -26.63 -26.14 23.64
C SER A 7 -26.46 -26.74 22.24
N THR A 8 -27.25 -27.77 22.00
CA THR A 8 -27.35 -28.49 20.71
C THR A 8 -28.61 -28.08 19.94
N ASP A 9 -29.40 -27.17 20.51
CA ASP A 9 -30.61 -26.67 19.89
C ASP A 9 -30.26 -25.64 18.82
N GLU A 10 -30.69 -25.88 17.58
CA GLU A 10 -30.46 -24.98 16.45
C GLU A 10 -31.17 -23.63 16.64
N SER A 11 -32.24 -23.59 17.46
CA SER A 11 -32.94 -22.35 17.81
C SER A 11 -32.03 -21.33 18.49
N ASP A 12 -31.01 -21.79 19.19
CA ASP A 12 -30.10 -20.92 19.94
C ASP A 12 -29.07 -20.20 19.06
N TYR A 13 -28.96 -20.58 17.79
CA TYR A 13 -28.02 -20.00 16.84
C TYR A 13 -28.74 -19.23 15.73
N VAL A 14 -29.99 -18.80 15.92
CA VAL A 14 -30.67 -17.94 14.96
C VAL A 14 -29.99 -16.56 14.91
N ILE A 15 -29.64 -16.12 13.71
CA ILE A 15 -29.06 -14.78 13.50
C ILE A 15 -30.15 -13.73 13.72
N SER A 16 -29.88 -12.77 14.60
CA SER A 16 -30.78 -11.65 14.87
C SER A 16 -30.51 -10.51 13.91
N GLU A 17 -31.47 -10.22 13.03
CA GLU A 17 -31.34 -9.10 12.09
C GLU A 17 -31.19 -7.74 12.80
N SER A 18 -31.87 -7.56 13.94
CA SER A 18 -31.83 -6.30 14.69
C SER A 18 -30.46 -6.08 15.33
N THR A 19 -29.90 -7.12 15.96
CA THR A 19 -28.56 -7.09 16.54
C THR A 19 -27.53 -6.80 15.47
N TRP A 20 -27.67 -7.42 14.30
CA TRP A 20 -26.67 -7.29 13.26
C TRP A 20 -26.74 -5.95 12.50
N LYS A 21 -27.94 -5.40 12.29
CA LYS A 21 -28.12 -4.01 11.83
C LYS A 21 -27.45 -3.02 12.79
N TRP A 22 -27.64 -3.20 14.11
CA TRP A 22 -26.97 -2.37 15.11
C TRP A 22 -25.45 -2.47 15.01
N THR A 23 -24.89 -3.69 14.96
CA THR A 23 -23.44 -3.88 14.82
C THR A 23 -22.89 -3.28 13.53
N TYR A 24 -23.61 -3.40 12.40
CA TYR A 24 -23.22 -2.76 11.15
C TYR A 24 -23.10 -1.24 11.28
N PHE A 25 -24.07 -0.58 11.93
CA PHE A 25 -23.99 0.87 12.16
C PHE A 25 -22.81 1.25 13.08
N VAL A 26 -22.56 0.46 14.11
CA VAL A 26 -21.41 0.65 15.00
C VAL A 26 -20.10 0.52 14.22
N LEU A 27 -19.90 -0.58 13.48
CA LEU A 27 -18.68 -0.80 12.69
C LEU A 27 -18.50 0.25 11.59
N LYS A 28 -19.58 0.70 10.94
CA LYS A 28 -19.55 1.78 9.95
C LYS A 28 -19.19 3.14 10.56
N ALA A 29 -19.63 3.41 11.79
CA ALA A 29 -19.24 4.62 12.53
C ALA A 29 -17.77 4.52 12.98
N LEU A 30 -17.34 3.34 13.43
CA LEU A 30 -15.96 3.06 13.84
C LEU A 30 -14.98 3.16 12.66
N GLU A 31 -15.34 2.68 11.47
CA GLU A 31 -14.54 2.86 10.24
C GLU A 31 -14.24 4.35 9.96
N LYS A 32 -15.18 5.25 10.29
CA LYS A 32 -14.99 6.70 10.14
C LYS A 32 -14.24 7.36 11.31
N SER A 33 -14.27 6.75 12.49
CA SER A 33 -13.81 7.37 13.74
C SER A 33 -12.48 6.83 14.27
N LEU A 34 -12.05 5.63 13.87
CA LEU A 34 -10.85 4.97 14.40
C LEU A 34 -9.61 5.10 13.49
N SER A 35 -9.68 5.84 12.37
CA SER A 35 -8.59 6.00 11.40
C SER A 35 -7.94 4.68 10.95
N VAL A 36 -8.67 3.56 11.02
CA VAL A 36 -8.20 2.27 10.47
C VAL A 36 -8.63 2.20 9.02
N ASN A 37 -7.66 2.30 8.11
CA ASN A 37 -7.94 2.18 6.69
C ASN A 37 -8.06 0.69 6.33
N VAL A 38 -9.28 0.25 6.03
CA VAL A 38 -9.52 -1.14 5.60
C VAL A 38 -9.42 -1.20 4.08
N ALA A 39 -8.33 -1.77 3.57
CA ALA A 39 -8.12 -1.97 2.14
C ALA A 39 -8.45 -3.42 1.76
N LEU A 40 -9.58 -3.63 1.08
CA LEU A 40 -9.93 -4.94 0.54
C LEU A 40 -9.43 -5.07 -0.91
N HIS A 41 -8.56 -6.04 -1.15
CA HIS A 41 -7.96 -6.33 -2.44
C HIS A 41 -8.42 -7.69 -2.97
N GLY A 42 -8.66 -7.75 -4.28
CA GLY A 42 -9.13 -8.94 -4.98
C GLY A 42 -10.41 -8.66 -5.76
N ASP A 43 -10.91 -9.66 -6.48
CA ASP A 43 -12.16 -9.53 -7.21
C ASP A 43 -13.34 -9.49 -6.24
N HIS A 44 -14.04 -8.36 -6.18
CA HIS A 44 -15.21 -8.18 -5.31
C HIS A 44 -16.34 -9.16 -5.64
N GLN A 45 -16.38 -9.73 -6.86
CA GLN A 45 -17.33 -10.80 -7.21
C GLN A 45 -17.10 -12.08 -6.41
N LEU A 46 -15.90 -12.28 -5.84
CA LEU A 46 -15.62 -13.41 -4.94
C LEU A 46 -16.41 -13.30 -3.64
N LEU A 47 -16.72 -12.09 -3.18
CA LEU A 47 -17.60 -11.92 -2.02
C LEU A 47 -19.01 -12.39 -2.33
N GLU A 48 -19.50 -12.29 -3.57
CA GLU A 48 -20.82 -12.76 -3.97
C GLU A 48 -20.83 -14.29 -4.17
N SER A 49 -19.90 -14.81 -4.95
CA SER A 49 -19.84 -16.24 -5.35
C SER A 49 -19.26 -17.17 -4.29
N GLY A 50 -18.31 -16.69 -3.48
CA GLY A 50 -17.62 -17.47 -2.46
C GLY A 50 -18.52 -17.92 -1.30
N GLN A 51 -18.28 -19.13 -0.80
CA GLN A 51 -19.10 -19.76 0.27
C GLN A 51 -18.29 -19.98 1.56
N ILE A 52 -17.02 -20.36 1.42
CA ILE A 52 -16.13 -20.65 2.55
C ILE A 52 -14.94 -19.70 2.48
N PHE A 53 -14.88 -18.74 3.40
CA PHE A 53 -13.79 -17.77 3.50
C PHE A 53 -12.84 -18.17 4.63
N LEU A 54 -11.54 -18.13 4.36
CA LEU A 54 -10.52 -18.33 5.39
C LEU A 54 -9.71 -17.06 5.58
N PHE A 55 -9.43 -16.74 6.85
CA PHE A 55 -8.57 -15.63 7.24
C PHE A 55 -7.55 -16.13 8.27
N ASN A 56 -6.31 -15.62 8.22
CA ASN A 56 -5.34 -15.79 9.30
C ASN A 56 -5.82 -15.07 10.56
N HIS A 57 -5.34 -15.49 11.73
CA HIS A 57 -5.84 -15.02 13.02
C HIS A 57 -4.72 -14.43 13.90
N PHE A 58 -4.53 -13.11 13.89
CA PHE A 58 -3.55 -12.38 14.70
C PHE A 58 -4.16 -11.61 15.89
N SER A 59 -5.33 -11.01 15.72
CA SER A 59 -6.01 -10.19 16.72
C SER A 59 -7.48 -10.60 16.88
N ARG A 60 -8.09 -10.38 18.05
CA ARG A 60 -9.53 -10.64 18.20
C ARG A 60 -10.40 -9.63 17.46
N PHE A 61 -9.90 -8.41 17.25
CA PHE A 61 -10.62 -7.34 16.56
C PHE A 61 -11.00 -7.75 15.12
N GLU A 62 -10.10 -8.43 14.41
CA GLU A 62 -10.31 -8.82 13.02
C GLU A 62 -11.45 -9.83 12.84
N THR A 63 -11.90 -10.52 13.89
CA THR A 63 -12.90 -11.59 13.76
C THR A 63 -14.28 -11.10 13.29
N PHE A 64 -14.60 -9.82 13.54
CA PHE A 64 -15.84 -9.19 13.10
C PHE A 64 -15.75 -8.51 11.73
N ILE A 65 -14.53 -8.18 11.28
CA ILE A 65 -14.29 -7.40 10.07
C ILE A 65 -14.73 -8.16 8.80
N PRO A 66 -14.37 -9.44 8.58
CA PRO A 66 -14.86 -10.20 7.44
C PRO A 66 -16.38 -10.29 7.37
N GLN A 67 -17.06 -10.47 8.50
CA GLN A 67 -18.53 -10.51 8.54
C GLN A 67 -19.12 -9.17 8.10
N TYR A 68 -18.55 -8.06 8.58
CA TYR A 68 -18.93 -6.71 8.18
C TYR A 68 -18.72 -6.45 6.69
N LEU A 69 -17.56 -6.79 6.15
CA LEU A 69 -17.23 -6.59 4.73
C LEU A 69 -18.14 -7.40 3.80
N ILE A 70 -18.37 -8.67 4.13
CA ILE A 70 -19.27 -9.53 3.38
C ILE A 70 -20.70 -8.96 3.40
N TYR A 71 -21.20 -8.58 4.57
CA TYR A 71 -22.56 -8.03 4.70
C TYR A 71 -22.70 -6.69 3.96
N ARG A 72 -21.70 -5.80 4.05
CA ARG A 72 -21.69 -4.51 3.35
C ARG A 72 -21.79 -4.69 1.83
N GLN A 73 -21.08 -5.68 1.28
CA GLN A 73 -21.03 -5.90 -0.17
C GLN A 73 -22.23 -6.70 -0.69
N THR A 74 -22.65 -7.75 0.03
CA THR A 74 -23.61 -8.74 -0.48
C THR A 74 -24.96 -8.71 0.19
N GLY A 75 -25.09 -8.05 1.34
CA GLY A 75 -26.26 -8.15 2.23
C GLY A 75 -26.41 -9.52 2.91
N CYS A 76 -25.55 -10.50 2.61
CA CYS A 76 -25.64 -11.84 3.17
C CYS A 76 -25.12 -11.92 4.60
N TYR A 77 -25.82 -12.68 5.43
CA TYR A 77 -25.36 -13.05 6.77
C TYR A 77 -24.31 -14.16 6.71
N SER A 78 -23.33 -14.10 7.61
CA SER A 78 -22.21 -15.04 7.66
C SER A 78 -22.13 -15.75 9.00
N ARG A 79 -21.73 -17.03 8.98
CA ARG A 79 -21.35 -17.79 10.16
C ARG A 79 -19.85 -17.71 10.39
N SER A 80 -19.43 -17.44 11.62
CA SER A 80 -18.02 -17.36 11.99
C SER A 80 -17.71 -18.32 13.12
N ILE A 81 -16.57 -19.01 13.06
CA ILE A 81 -16.14 -19.93 14.12
C ILE A 81 -15.38 -19.15 15.19
N ALA A 82 -15.80 -19.27 16.45
CA ALA A 82 -15.17 -18.62 17.60
C ALA A 82 -14.77 -19.63 18.70
N GLY A 83 -13.88 -19.23 19.60
CA GLY A 83 -13.43 -20.07 20.72
C GLY A 83 -14.59 -20.51 21.62
N ALA A 84 -14.65 -21.78 21.99
CA ALA A 84 -15.74 -22.30 22.84
C ALA A 84 -15.81 -21.65 24.24
N GLU A 85 -14.71 -21.05 24.70
CA GLU A 85 -14.64 -20.27 25.93
C GLU A 85 -15.60 -19.07 25.96
N PHE A 86 -15.90 -18.45 24.81
CA PHE A 86 -16.82 -17.32 24.71
C PHE A 86 -18.29 -17.70 24.88
N PHE A 87 -18.59 -19.00 24.84
CA PHE A 87 -19.95 -19.54 24.93
C PHE A 87 -20.18 -20.28 26.26
N LYS A 88 -19.25 -20.15 27.22
CA LYS A 88 -19.42 -20.72 28.56
C LYS A 88 -20.38 -19.84 29.36
N GLY A 89 -21.56 -20.38 29.64
CA GLY A 89 -22.63 -19.68 30.35
C GLY A 89 -23.45 -18.74 29.45
N ASP A 90 -24.61 -18.32 29.95
CA ASP A 90 -25.50 -17.39 29.26
C ASP A 90 -25.18 -15.95 29.70
N THR A 91 -24.17 -15.38 29.07
CA THR A 91 -23.75 -13.99 29.28
C THR A 91 -24.30 -13.10 28.16
N ALA A 92 -24.28 -11.78 28.36
CA ALA A 92 -24.62 -10.83 27.31
C ALA A 92 -23.71 -10.99 26.08
N LEU A 93 -22.42 -11.26 26.29
CA LEU A 93 -21.45 -11.51 25.23
C LEU A 93 -21.76 -12.80 24.46
N SER A 94 -22.05 -13.91 25.15
CA SER A 94 -22.37 -15.18 24.47
C SER A 94 -23.66 -15.09 23.67
N SER A 95 -24.67 -14.37 24.20
CA SER A 95 -25.92 -14.08 23.50
C SER A 95 -25.70 -13.20 22.26
N TYR A 96 -24.90 -12.14 22.40
CA TYR A 96 -24.52 -11.27 21.29
C TYR A 96 -23.78 -12.04 20.19
N LEU A 97 -22.78 -12.84 20.54
CA LEU A 97 -22.00 -13.63 19.59
C LEU A 97 -22.88 -14.60 18.80
N ARG A 98 -23.81 -15.30 19.46
CA ARG A 98 -24.78 -16.17 18.75
C ARG A 98 -25.66 -15.36 17.81
N ALA A 99 -26.16 -14.21 18.28
CA ALA A 99 -27.05 -13.33 17.52
C ALA A 99 -26.40 -12.74 16.26
N VAL A 100 -25.08 -12.48 16.28
CA VAL A 100 -24.31 -12.03 15.09
C VAL A 100 -23.76 -13.19 14.24
N GLY A 101 -24.11 -14.43 14.58
CA GLY A 101 -23.80 -15.61 13.77
C GLY A 101 -22.53 -16.37 14.14
N ALA A 102 -21.92 -16.11 15.29
CA ALA A 102 -20.76 -16.87 15.76
C ALA A 102 -21.14 -18.24 16.33
N VAL A 103 -20.30 -19.25 16.09
CA VAL A 103 -20.51 -20.65 16.48
C VAL A 103 -19.26 -21.17 17.22
N PRO A 104 -19.40 -21.90 18.35
CA PRO A 104 -18.25 -22.40 19.08
C PRO A 104 -17.48 -23.47 18.29
N ASN A 105 -16.15 -23.41 18.32
CA ASN A 105 -15.26 -24.39 17.67
C ASN A 105 -15.38 -25.82 18.24
N ARG A 106 -16.05 -26.00 19.39
CA ARG A 106 -16.38 -27.29 20.01
C ARG A 106 -17.84 -27.70 19.83
N HIS A 107 -18.58 -27.04 18.92
CA HIS A 107 -19.95 -27.44 18.61
C HIS A 107 -19.97 -28.91 18.14
N PRO A 108 -20.81 -29.78 18.72
CA PRO A 108 -20.79 -31.21 18.43
C PRO A 108 -21.11 -31.55 16.97
N ARG A 109 -21.96 -30.74 16.32
CA ARG A 109 -22.30 -30.82 14.88
C ARG A 109 -21.67 -29.69 14.06
N LEU A 110 -20.48 -29.19 14.42
CA LEU A 110 -19.91 -27.97 13.80
C LEU A 110 -19.87 -28.03 12.26
N LEU A 111 -19.23 -29.05 11.68
CA LEU A 111 -19.07 -29.13 10.23
C LEU A 111 -20.40 -29.43 9.50
N PRO A 112 -21.24 -30.38 9.97
CA PRO A 112 -22.59 -30.57 9.42
C PRO A 112 -23.42 -29.27 9.43
N PHE A 113 -23.49 -28.59 10.58
CA PHE A 113 -24.23 -27.33 10.74
C PHE A 113 -23.76 -26.26 9.75
N LEU A 114 -22.45 -26.03 9.65
CA LEU A 114 -21.90 -25.04 8.70
C LEU A 114 -22.18 -25.42 7.25
N ALA A 115 -22.19 -26.71 6.92
CA ALA A 115 -22.49 -27.18 5.58
C ALA A 115 -23.97 -26.96 5.21
N GLU A 116 -24.89 -27.19 6.15
CA GLU A 116 -26.32 -26.88 5.99
C GLU A 116 -26.54 -25.38 5.79
N GLU A 117 -25.84 -24.54 6.56
CA GLU A 117 -25.92 -23.08 6.42
C GLU A 117 -25.43 -22.61 5.04
N ILE A 118 -24.37 -23.23 4.50
CA ILE A 118 -23.93 -22.97 3.12
C ILE A 118 -24.98 -23.40 2.09
N LEU A 119 -25.62 -24.56 2.30
CA LEU A 119 -26.68 -25.03 1.40
C LEU A 119 -27.90 -24.08 1.40
N LYS A 120 -28.18 -23.44 2.54
CA LYS A 120 -29.18 -22.38 2.72
C LYS A 120 -28.74 -21.00 2.22
N GLY A 121 -27.58 -20.91 1.55
CA GLY A 121 -27.09 -19.68 0.92
C GLY A 121 -26.30 -18.75 1.86
N ARG A 122 -25.99 -19.16 3.08
CA ARG A 122 -25.14 -18.37 4.00
C ARG A 122 -23.66 -18.58 3.69
N LYS A 123 -22.86 -17.60 4.09
CA LYS A 123 -21.39 -17.64 3.96
C LYS A 123 -20.77 -18.11 5.27
N VAL A 124 -19.63 -18.78 5.20
CA VAL A 124 -18.92 -19.30 6.37
C VAL A 124 -17.51 -18.74 6.41
N ILE A 125 -17.10 -18.25 7.59
CA ILE A 125 -15.77 -17.73 7.89
C ILE A 125 -15.07 -18.70 8.84
N ILE A 126 -13.85 -19.10 8.48
CA ILE A 126 -13.05 -20.06 9.24
C ILE A 126 -11.64 -19.52 9.46
N PHE A 127 -11.19 -19.56 10.71
CA PHE A 127 -9.80 -19.29 11.08
C PHE A 127 -9.04 -20.62 11.21
N PRO A 128 -8.19 -21.00 10.23
CA PRO A 128 -7.61 -22.35 10.13
C PRO A 128 -6.60 -22.68 11.25
N GLU A 129 -6.07 -21.64 11.89
CA GLU A 129 -5.14 -21.73 13.00
C GLU A 129 -5.84 -22.29 14.26
N GLY A 130 -7.15 -22.04 14.42
CA GLY A 130 -7.98 -22.50 15.55
C GLY A 130 -7.82 -21.70 16.84
N GLY A 131 -6.93 -20.72 16.83
CA GLY A 131 -6.64 -19.72 17.85
C GLY A 131 -5.60 -18.74 17.31
N MET A 132 -5.42 -17.61 17.99
CA MET A 132 -4.51 -16.57 17.50
C MET A 132 -3.06 -17.05 17.41
N VAL A 133 -2.38 -16.75 16.31
CA VAL A 133 -0.96 -17.02 16.09
C VAL A 133 -0.16 -15.75 16.39
N LYS A 134 0.15 -15.57 17.68
CA LYS A 134 0.78 -14.35 18.21
C LYS A 134 2.21 -14.12 17.71
N ASP A 135 2.94 -15.19 17.43
CA ASP A 135 4.30 -15.16 16.87
C ASP A 135 4.33 -15.02 15.35
N ARG A 136 3.18 -15.11 14.67
CA ARG A 136 3.01 -15.20 13.20
C ARG A 136 3.85 -16.28 12.53
N GLN A 137 4.40 -17.24 13.28
CA GLN A 137 5.24 -18.29 12.73
C GLN A 137 4.37 -19.40 12.17
N VAL A 138 4.27 -19.48 10.85
CA VAL A 138 3.35 -20.39 10.15
C VAL A 138 4.05 -21.48 9.34
N ILE A 139 5.38 -21.46 9.32
CA ILE A 139 6.25 -22.46 8.69
C ILE A 139 7.25 -22.97 9.74
N ASP A 140 7.52 -24.28 9.74
CA ASP A 140 8.55 -24.89 10.59
C ASP A 140 9.95 -24.90 9.94
N GLN A 141 10.94 -25.40 10.68
CA GLN A 141 12.32 -25.51 10.20
C GLN A 141 12.49 -26.40 8.96
N LYS A 142 11.50 -27.23 8.61
CA LYS A 142 11.51 -28.10 7.43
C LYS A 142 10.78 -27.47 6.24
N GLY A 143 10.20 -26.28 6.39
CA GLY A 143 9.40 -25.63 5.37
C GLY A 143 7.93 -26.05 5.37
N ASP A 144 7.49 -26.86 6.35
CA ASP A 144 6.11 -27.34 6.42
C ASP A 144 5.22 -26.34 7.20
N TYR A 145 3.99 -26.12 6.71
CA TYR A 145 3.03 -25.23 7.35
C TYR A 145 2.58 -25.76 8.73
N SER A 146 2.86 -25.02 9.79
CA SER A 146 2.52 -25.37 11.18
C SER A 146 2.34 -24.14 12.07
N VAL A 147 1.51 -24.29 13.11
CA VAL A 147 1.24 -23.24 14.10
C VAL A 147 1.40 -23.77 15.52
N TYR A 148 1.77 -22.89 16.44
CA TYR A 148 1.81 -23.22 17.86
C TYR A 148 0.40 -23.35 18.43
N SER A 149 0.12 -24.45 19.12
CA SER A 149 -1.19 -24.70 19.73
C SER A 149 -1.09 -24.61 21.24
N ARG A 150 -1.59 -23.50 21.80
CA ARG A 150 -1.61 -23.23 23.26
C ARG A 150 -2.24 -24.37 24.07
N SER A 151 -3.32 -24.96 23.57
CA SER A 151 -4.04 -26.07 24.21
C SER A 151 -3.29 -27.41 24.21
N ALA A 152 -2.29 -27.56 23.35
CA ALA A 152 -1.54 -28.81 23.17
C ALA A 152 -0.04 -28.65 23.51
N ASP A 153 0.37 -27.44 23.87
CA ASP A 153 1.74 -27.03 24.21
C ASP A 153 2.79 -27.54 23.20
N ARG A 154 2.44 -27.52 21.91
CA ARG A 154 3.28 -28.00 20.81
C ARG A 154 2.90 -27.35 19.49
N ARG A 155 3.84 -27.32 18.54
CA ARG A 155 3.52 -27.03 17.13
C ARG A 155 2.72 -28.17 16.53
N ARG A 156 1.69 -27.82 15.77
CA ARG A 156 0.87 -28.76 15.00
C ARG A 156 0.55 -28.20 13.64
N LYS A 157 0.12 -29.07 12.73
CA LYS A 157 -0.47 -28.63 11.47
C LYS A 157 -1.79 -27.87 11.72
N HIS A 158 -2.11 -26.97 10.80
CA HIS A 158 -3.37 -26.23 10.77
C HIS A 158 -4.58 -27.18 10.78
N HIS A 159 -5.73 -26.70 11.25
CA HIS A 159 -6.95 -27.50 11.25
C HIS A 159 -7.41 -27.80 9.82
N SER A 160 -7.79 -29.05 9.58
CA SER A 160 -8.32 -29.49 8.29
C SER A 160 -9.83 -29.25 8.12
N GLY A 161 -10.49 -28.61 9.09
CA GLY A 161 -11.95 -28.46 9.13
C GLY A 161 -12.54 -27.85 7.85
N ALA A 162 -11.94 -26.79 7.31
CA ALA A 162 -12.37 -26.18 6.06
C ALA A 162 -12.21 -27.12 4.83
N ALA A 163 -11.12 -27.90 4.79
CA ALA A 163 -10.88 -28.85 3.71
C ALA A 163 -11.89 -30.01 3.77
N VAL A 164 -12.18 -30.52 4.97
CA VAL A 164 -13.22 -31.54 5.20
C VAL A 164 -14.60 -30.99 4.81
N LEU A 165 -14.95 -29.78 5.29
CA LEU A 165 -16.20 -29.09 4.94
C LEU A 165 -16.38 -28.97 3.43
N GLY A 166 -15.38 -28.41 2.74
CA GLY A 166 -15.43 -28.22 1.30
C GLY A 166 -15.55 -29.53 0.53
N LEU A 167 -14.77 -30.56 0.88
CA LEU A 167 -14.78 -31.85 0.18
C LEU A 167 -16.08 -32.60 0.39
N THR A 168 -16.60 -32.64 1.63
CA THR A 168 -17.88 -33.31 1.94
C THR A 168 -19.05 -32.58 1.26
N LEU A 169 -19.07 -31.25 1.28
CA LEU A 169 -20.09 -30.47 0.58
C LEU A 169 -20.03 -30.69 -0.94
N ALA A 170 -18.83 -30.69 -1.53
CA ALA A 170 -18.65 -30.99 -2.95
C ALA A 170 -19.11 -32.42 -3.30
N ALA A 171 -18.85 -33.40 -2.44
CA ALA A 171 -19.30 -34.78 -2.57
C ALA A 171 -20.83 -34.88 -2.54
N PHE A 172 -21.48 -34.20 -1.59
CA PHE A 172 -22.93 -34.13 -1.48
C PHE A 172 -23.58 -33.50 -2.71
N LYS A 173 -23.13 -32.30 -3.11
CA LYS A 173 -23.61 -31.62 -4.33
C LYS A 173 -23.42 -32.50 -5.57
N THR A 174 -22.32 -33.26 -5.64
CA THR A 174 -22.08 -34.23 -6.72
C THR A 174 -23.08 -35.37 -6.72
N GLY A 175 -23.48 -35.86 -5.54
CA GLY A 175 -24.53 -36.85 -5.38
C GLY A 175 -25.89 -36.34 -5.85
N ILE A 176 -26.28 -35.12 -5.43
CA ILE A 176 -27.54 -34.47 -5.84
C ILE A 176 -27.61 -34.32 -7.37
N ARG A 177 -26.55 -33.80 -8.00
CA ARG A 177 -26.48 -33.72 -9.49
C ARG A 177 -26.55 -35.08 -10.17
N ALA A 178 -26.10 -36.15 -9.51
CA ALA A 178 -26.17 -37.51 -10.07
C ALA A 178 -27.56 -38.16 -9.87
N LEU A 179 -28.34 -37.73 -8.86
CA LEU A 179 -29.75 -38.08 -8.69
C LEU A 179 -30.60 -37.39 -9.76
N ASP A 180 -30.36 -36.10 -9.98
CA ASP A 180 -31.05 -35.30 -10.99
C ASP A 180 -30.88 -35.88 -12.40
N LYS A 181 -29.64 -36.18 -12.79
CA LYS A 181 -29.34 -36.88 -14.06
C LYS A 181 -29.98 -38.26 -14.18
N ALA A 182 -30.33 -38.89 -13.07
CA ALA A 182 -31.00 -40.19 -13.04
C ALA A 182 -32.53 -40.08 -12.99
N GLY A 183 -33.09 -38.86 -12.93
CA GLY A 183 -34.53 -38.59 -12.80
C GLY A 183 -35.10 -38.92 -11.42
N ASP A 184 -34.26 -39.00 -10.38
CA ASP A 184 -34.67 -39.40 -9.03
C ASP A 184 -35.09 -38.18 -8.18
N HIS A 185 -36.18 -37.55 -8.61
CA HIS A 185 -36.70 -36.32 -7.98
C HIS A 185 -37.23 -36.57 -6.56
N SER A 186 -37.76 -37.76 -6.28
CA SER A 186 -38.26 -38.14 -4.94
C SER A 186 -37.15 -38.08 -3.89
N CYS A 187 -35.96 -38.63 -4.20
CA CYS A 187 -34.85 -38.58 -3.26
C CYS A 187 -34.35 -37.14 -3.04
N ILE A 188 -34.37 -36.30 -4.08
CA ILE A 188 -33.97 -34.89 -3.97
C ILE A 188 -34.96 -34.11 -3.10
N GLU A 189 -36.26 -34.36 -3.25
CA GLU A 189 -37.32 -33.73 -2.44
C GLU A 189 -37.19 -34.11 -0.97
N GLU A 190 -36.98 -35.40 -0.67
CA GLU A 190 -36.70 -35.85 0.70
C GLU A 190 -35.47 -35.15 1.31
N TRP A 191 -34.40 -34.95 0.53
CA TRP A 191 -33.22 -34.24 0.99
C TRP A 191 -33.49 -32.75 1.21
N ALA A 192 -34.28 -32.11 0.34
CA ALA A 192 -34.66 -30.71 0.48
C ALA A 192 -35.49 -30.49 1.75
N GLU A 193 -36.46 -31.37 2.03
CA GLU A 193 -37.26 -31.34 3.27
C GLU A 193 -36.38 -31.53 4.52
N ARG A 194 -35.49 -32.54 4.51
CA ARG A 194 -34.59 -32.82 5.65
C ARG A 194 -33.64 -31.66 5.95
N LEU A 195 -33.18 -30.95 4.92
CA LEU A 195 -32.30 -29.79 5.06
C LEU A 195 -33.06 -28.50 5.37
N GLY A 196 -34.41 -28.53 5.37
CA GLY A 196 -35.25 -27.36 5.55
C GLY A 196 -35.08 -26.32 4.43
N MET A 197 -34.90 -26.78 3.19
CA MET A 197 -34.84 -25.91 2.02
C MET A 197 -36.23 -25.54 1.52
N GLU A 198 -36.35 -24.38 0.85
CA GLU A 198 -37.65 -23.90 0.34
C GLU A 198 -38.26 -24.82 -0.72
N SER A 199 -37.43 -25.51 -1.50
CA SER A 199 -37.85 -26.44 -2.54
C SER A 199 -36.71 -27.37 -2.97
N SER A 200 -37.07 -28.46 -3.67
CA SER A 200 -36.12 -29.34 -4.37
C SER A 200 -35.34 -28.60 -5.47
N ASP A 201 -35.97 -27.63 -6.15
CA ASP A 201 -35.32 -26.76 -7.15
C ASP A 201 -34.24 -25.87 -6.52
N ALA A 202 -34.49 -25.31 -5.33
CA ALA A 202 -33.49 -24.53 -4.59
C ALA A 202 -32.26 -25.39 -4.23
N LEU A 203 -32.48 -26.63 -3.79
CA LEU A 203 -31.39 -27.59 -3.54
C LEU A 203 -30.60 -27.90 -4.82
N LEU A 204 -31.28 -28.09 -5.94
CA LEU A 204 -30.64 -28.32 -7.24
C LEU A 204 -29.80 -27.12 -7.67
N GLN A 205 -30.34 -25.91 -7.58
CA GLN A 205 -29.62 -24.68 -7.92
C GLN A 205 -28.31 -24.56 -7.12
N THR A 206 -28.38 -24.77 -5.81
CA THR A 206 -27.20 -24.76 -4.93
C THR A 206 -26.23 -25.90 -5.25
N ALA A 207 -26.74 -27.07 -5.63
CA ALA A 207 -25.93 -28.20 -6.05
C ALA A 207 -25.22 -27.98 -7.39
N HIS A 208 -25.75 -27.16 -8.30
CA HIS A 208 -25.10 -26.81 -9.56
C HIS A 208 -23.95 -25.81 -9.41
N GLN A 209 -23.94 -25.04 -8.33
CA GLN A 209 -22.83 -24.16 -7.99
C GLN A 209 -21.62 -24.95 -7.50
N TYR A 210 -20.41 -24.52 -7.89
CA TYR A 210 -19.18 -25.08 -7.35
C TYR A 210 -19.08 -24.81 -5.85
N THR A 211 -18.42 -25.72 -5.13
CA THR A 211 -17.99 -25.44 -3.77
C THR A 211 -16.68 -24.67 -3.82
N GLU A 212 -16.69 -23.43 -3.35
CA GLU A 212 -15.53 -22.54 -3.44
C GLU A 212 -15.00 -22.17 -2.07
N ILE A 213 -13.69 -22.33 -1.93
CA ILE A 213 -12.93 -21.88 -0.78
C ILE A 213 -12.11 -20.66 -1.21
N ILE A 214 -12.23 -19.56 -0.45
CA ILE A 214 -11.52 -18.29 -0.67
C ILE A 214 -10.49 -18.11 0.45
N PRO A 215 -9.23 -18.51 0.24
CA PRO A 215 -8.14 -18.18 1.17
C PRO A 215 -7.90 -16.67 1.15
N SER A 216 -7.80 -16.05 2.32
CA SER A 216 -7.60 -14.60 2.45
C SER A 216 -6.57 -14.29 3.53
N ASN A 217 -5.72 -13.31 3.30
CA ASN A 217 -4.75 -12.83 4.29
C ASN A 217 -5.14 -11.44 4.78
N ILE A 218 -4.97 -11.20 6.08
CA ILE A 218 -5.08 -9.91 6.75
C ILE A 218 -3.67 -9.53 7.23
N THR A 219 -3.17 -8.41 6.73
CA THR A 219 -1.90 -7.80 7.15
C THR A 219 -2.18 -6.47 7.83
N PHE A 220 -1.52 -6.20 8.96
CA PHE A 220 -1.61 -4.91 9.67
C PHE A 220 -0.30 -4.15 9.55
N TYR A 221 -0.37 -2.84 9.30
CA TYR A 221 0.81 -1.99 9.29
C TYR A 221 0.49 -0.51 9.53
N PRO A 222 1.24 0.21 10.39
CA PRO A 222 2.23 -0.31 11.34
C PRO A 222 1.55 -0.92 12.58
N ILE A 223 2.10 -2.01 13.12
CA ILE A 223 1.75 -2.50 14.47
C ILE A 223 2.37 -1.56 15.51
N ARG A 224 1.56 -0.99 16.42
CA ARG A 224 2.02 -0.02 17.43
C ARG A 224 2.01 -0.61 18.83
N VAL A 225 3.06 -0.32 19.60
CA VAL A 225 3.15 -0.59 21.04
C VAL A 225 3.48 0.73 21.74
N GLY A 226 2.46 1.44 22.23
CA GLY A 226 2.62 2.77 22.85
C GLY A 226 2.87 2.70 24.36
N SER A 227 3.52 3.71 24.95
CA SER A 227 3.71 3.85 26.41
C SER A 227 2.42 4.21 27.17
N ASN A 228 1.47 4.89 26.52
CA ASN A 228 0.14 5.23 27.06
C ASN A 228 -0.81 4.01 27.17
N PHE A 229 -0.40 2.87 26.63
CA PHE A 229 -1.12 1.60 26.67
C PHE A 229 -1.43 1.12 28.10
N ILE A 230 -0.45 1.23 29.01
CA ILE A 230 -0.58 0.78 30.41
C ILE A 230 -1.48 1.72 31.22
N GLN A 231 -1.45 3.02 30.89
CA GLN A 231 -2.13 4.04 31.68
C GLN A 231 -3.63 4.15 31.33
N ARG A 232 -3.99 4.10 30.03
CA ARG A 232 -5.40 4.12 29.58
C ARG A 232 -6.16 2.83 29.92
N SER A 233 -5.47 1.69 29.93
CA SER A 233 -6.09 0.42 30.34
C SER A 233 -6.46 0.47 31.82
N ALA A 234 -5.58 0.96 32.69
CA ALA A 234 -5.81 1.08 34.13
C ALA A 234 -7.01 1.99 34.52
N GLU A 235 -7.32 3.03 33.75
CA GLU A 235 -8.41 3.99 34.06
C GLU A 235 -9.83 3.49 33.73
N LEU A 236 -9.96 2.44 32.91
CA LEU A 236 -11.25 1.87 32.49
C LEU A 236 -11.76 0.73 33.40
N PHE A 237 -10.98 0.34 34.41
CA PHE A 237 -11.30 -0.78 35.30
C PHE A 237 -12.05 -0.33 36.56
N ASP A 238 -13.36 -0.16 36.44
CA ASP A 238 -14.30 -0.26 37.56
C ASP A 238 -15.63 -0.88 37.10
N SER A 239 -15.63 -2.18 36.78
CA SER A 239 -16.84 -3.02 36.84
C SER A 239 -16.53 -4.52 36.66
N GLU A 240 -17.18 -5.34 37.49
CA GLU A 240 -17.06 -6.80 37.56
C GLU A 240 -17.58 -7.51 36.29
N LEU A 241 -16.71 -7.85 35.33
CA LEU A 241 -17.00 -8.81 34.25
C LEU A 241 -15.71 -9.40 33.63
N SER A 242 -15.45 -10.70 33.86
CA SER A 242 -14.50 -11.55 33.11
C SER A 242 -13.19 -10.85 32.67
N ASP A 243 -12.45 -10.34 33.65
CA ASP A 243 -11.36 -9.35 33.50
C ASP A 243 -10.36 -9.63 32.37
N LYS A 244 -9.94 -10.88 32.16
CA LYS A 244 -8.81 -11.20 31.27
C LYS A 244 -9.10 -11.10 29.76
N ILE A 245 -10.31 -11.41 29.31
CA ILE A 245 -10.62 -11.49 27.86
C ILE A 245 -10.91 -10.09 27.31
N THR A 246 -11.65 -9.29 28.08
CA THR A 246 -11.93 -7.89 27.77
C THR A 246 -10.62 -7.08 27.80
N GLU A 247 -9.76 -7.34 28.78
CA GLU A 247 -8.40 -6.77 28.85
C GLU A 247 -7.59 -7.13 27.60
N GLU A 248 -7.48 -8.41 27.22
CA GLU A 248 -6.73 -8.80 26.01
C GLU A 248 -7.30 -8.17 24.72
N LEU A 249 -8.62 -7.98 24.63
CA LEU A 249 -9.27 -7.37 23.45
C LEU A 249 -9.08 -5.85 23.40
N LEU A 250 -9.11 -5.17 24.55
CA LEU A 250 -8.78 -3.75 24.66
C LEU A 250 -7.29 -3.49 24.38
N VAL A 251 -6.44 -4.40 24.85
CA VAL A 251 -4.99 -4.38 24.59
C VAL A 251 -4.72 -4.53 23.10
N GLU A 252 -5.28 -5.56 22.46
CA GLU A 252 -5.12 -5.81 21.02
C GLU A 252 -5.76 -4.73 20.16
N GLY A 253 -6.93 -4.22 20.58
CA GLY A 253 -7.58 -3.08 19.96
C GLY A 253 -6.64 -1.88 19.98
N ASN A 254 -6.19 -1.43 21.14
CA ASN A 254 -5.36 -0.23 21.24
C ASN A 254 -3.98 -0.36 20.53
N MET A 255 -3.46 -1.57 20.33
CA MET A 255 -2.25 -1.78 19.51
C MET A 255 -2.46 -1.51 18.00
N ILE A 256 -3.70 -1.66 17.53
CA ILE A 256 -4.08 -1.60 16.11
C ILE A 256 -4.97 -0.36 15.82
N LEU A 257 -5.55 0.26 16.86
CA LEU A 257 -6.52 1.34 16.75
C LEU A 257 -5.83 2.69 16.94
N GLU A 258 -5.25 3.19 15.84
CA GLU A 258 -4.94 4.59 15.48
C GLU A 258 -3.90 4.54 14.34
N ASP A 259 -4.21 5.15 13.19
CA ASP A 259 -3.32 5.26 12.01
C ASP A 259 -2.62 3.95 11.63
N THR A 260 -3.42 2.88 11.50
CA THR A 260 -2.98 1.53 11.09
C THR A 260 -3.81 1.08 9.90
N ASP A 261 -3.12 0.68 8.84
CA ASP A 261 -3.73 0.11 7.65
C ASP A 261 -3.99 -1.40 7.87
N MET A 262 -5.17 -1.85 7.49
CA MET A 262 -5.56 -3.26 7.48
C MET A 262 -5.80 -3.70 6.04
N ASP A 263 -4.79 -4.35 5.45
CA ASP A 263 -4.84 -4.89 4.10
C ASP A 263 -5.40 -6.32 4.13
N ILE A 264 -6.50 -6.52 3.40
CA ILE A 264 -7.15 -7.82 3.25
C ILE A 264 -7.01 -8.26 1.80
N ARG A 265 -6.29 -9.35 1.56
CA ARG A 265 -6.02 -9.91 0.22
C ARG A 265 -6.77 -11.21 0.04
N MET A 266 -7.76 -11.24 -0.86
CA MET A 266 -8.45 -12.46 -1.26
C MET A 266 -7.70 -13.16 -2.39
N ALA A 267 -7.33 -14.42 -2.18
CA ALA A 267 -6.71 -15.25 -3.21
C ALA A 267 -7.76 -15.72 -4.23
N ALA A 268 -7.27 -16.22 -5.38
CA ALA A 268 -8.13 -16.87 -6.36
C ALA A 268 -8.92 -18.04 -5.75
N PRO A 269 -10.18 -18.26 -6.17
CA PRO A 269 -11.04 -19.29 -5.59
C PRO A 269 -10.48 -20.69 -5.83
N ILE A 270 -10.44 -21.50 -4.78
CA ILE A 270 -10.17 -22.93 -4.88
C ILE A 270 -11.50 -23.64 -5.11
N HIS A 271 -11.75 -24.05 -6.36
CA HIS A 271 -12.89 -24.91 -6.67
C HIS A 271 -12.61 -26.33 -6.16
N VAL A 272 -13.36 -26.73 -5.14
CA VAL A 272 -13.19 -28.04 -4.51
C VAL A 272 -13.66 -29.14 -5.47
N ALA A 273 -12.76 -30.08 -5.71
CA ALA A 273 -13.03 -31.32 -6.44
C ALA A 273 -13.68 -31.10 -7.83
N LYS A 274 -13.06 -30.25 -8.65
CA LYS A 274 -13.51 -29.88 -10.02
C LYS A 274 -13.61 -31.05 -11.02
N ARG A 275 -13.00 -32.21 -10.74
CA ARG A 275 -13.01 -33.39 -11.62
C ARG A 275 -13.17 -34.69 -10.82
N TRP A 276 -14.42 -35.07 -10.56
CA TRP A 276 -14.75 -36.41 -10.09
C TRP A 276 -14.78 -37.37 -11.29
N HIS A 277 -14.27 -38.57 -11.11
CA HIS A 277 -14.42 -39.64 -12.09
C HIS A 277 -15.87 -40.14 -12.13
N TRP A 278 -16.31 -40.66 -13.27
CA TRP A 278 -17.68 -41.16 -13.48
C TRP A 278 -18.13 -42.19 -12.42
N TRP A 279 -17.20 -43.01 -11.91
CA TRP A 279 -17.49 -44.00 -10.87
C TRP A 279 -17.72 -43.37 -9.50
N GLU A 280 -17.10 -42.22 -9.21
CA GLU A 280 -17.30 -41.48 -7.97
C GLU A 280 -18.68 -40.81 -7.95
N HIS A 281 -19.16 -40.30 -9.09
CA HIS A 281 -20.55 -39.83 -9.23
C HIS A 281 -21.56 -40.93 -8.87
N ARG A 282 -21.35 -42.15 -9.39
CA ARG A 282 -22.20 -43.30 -9.08
C ARG A 282 -22.10 -43.72 -7.62
N LEU A 283 -20.92 -43.57 -7.00
CA LEU A 283 -20.70 -43.85 -5.59
C LEU A 283 -21.44 -42.85 -4.70
N MET A 284 -21.34 -41.55 -4.99
CA MET A 284 -22.03 -40.49 -4.24
C MET A 284 -23.55 -40.63 -4.32
N ARG A 285 -24.10 -40.90 -5.51
CA ARG A 285 -25.54 -41.16 -5.68
C ARG A 285 -26.04 -42.28 -4.76
N ARG A 286 -25.29 -43.37 -4.67
CA ARG A 286 -25.62 -44.52 -3.82
C ARG A 286 -25.41 -44.25 -2.34
N LEU A 287 -24.54 -43.31 -1.98
CA LEU A 287 -24.32 -42.89 -0.60
C LEU A 287 -25.55 -42.12 -0.09
N LEU A 288 -26.08 -41.18 -0.89
CA LEU A 288 -27.26 -40.39 -0.55
C LEU A 288 -28.54 -41.20 -0.32
N HIS A 289 -28.63 -42.39 -0.91
CA HIS A 289 -29.73 -43.34 -0.66
C HIS A 289 -29.60 -44.11 0.66
N ARG A 290 -28.39 -44.15 1.24
CA ARG A 290 -28.08 -44.98 2.41
C ARG A 290 -27.96 -44.17 3.69
N VAL A 291 -27.43 -42.96 3.57
CA VAL A 291 -27.29 -42.05 4.70
C VAL A 291 -28.63 -41.40 5.00
N ASN A 292 -29.04 -41.39 6.26
CA ASN A 292 -30.32 -40.82 6.66
C ASN A 292 -30.19 -39.36 7.09
N SER A 293 -28.97 -38.92 7.38
CA SER A 293 -28.63 -37.58 7.82
C SER A 293 -27.39 -37.04 7.11
N PHE A 294 -27.24 -35.72 7.07
CA PHE A 294 -26.05 -35.09 6.51
C PHE A 294 -24.82 -35.29 7.41
N ASP A 295 -25.03 -35.41 8.73
CA ASP A 295 -24.02 -35.74 9.73
C ASP A 295 -23.26 -37.03 9.41
N GLU A 296 -23.97 -38.08 8.98
CA GLU A 296 -23.36 -39.36 8.62
C GLU A 296 -22.27 -39.23 7.54
N MET A 297 -22.36 -38.21 6.67
CA MET A 297 -21.34 -37.95 5.64
C MET A 297 -20.04 -37.37 6.22
N PHE A 298 -20.08 -36.72 7.37
CA PHE A 298 -18.90 -36.16 8.05
C PHE A 298 -18.20 -37.17 8.96
N TYR A 299 -18.95 -38.14 9.50
CA TYR A 299 -18.45 -39.10 10.49
C TYR A 299 -18.36 -40.54 9.96
N LEU A 300 -18.13 -40.73 8.66
CA LEU A 300 -17.90 -42.04 8.04
C LEU A 300 -16.68 -42.74 8.67
N GLY A 301 -16.92 -43.49 9.74
CA GLY A 301 -15.90 -44.25 10.47
C GLY A 301 -15.36 -45.43 9.65
N PRO A 302 -14.15 -45.94 10.00
CA PRO A 302 -13.55 -47.10 9.35
C PRO A 302 -14.18 -48.39 9.89
N ASP A 303 -15.48 -48.57 9.73
CA ASP A 303 -16.10 -49.83 10.10
C ASP A 303 -15.83 -50.87 9.00
N LEU A 304 -15.09 -51.93 9.35
CA LEU A 304 -14.55 -52.93 8.43
C LEU A 304 -15.63 -53.79 7.77
N GLU A 305 -16.86 -53.82 8.30
CA GLU A 305 -17.98 -54.57 7.72
C GLU A 305 -18.50 -53.97 6.41
N GLN A 306 -18.21 -52.70 6.10
CA GLN A 306 -18.64 -52.05 4.84
C GLN A 306 -17.45 -51.51 4.05
N ARG A 307 -16.77 -52.39 3.28
CA ARG A 307 -15.64 -52.08 2.36
C ARG A 307 -15.79 -50.81 1.49
N ARG A 308 -17.00 -50.29 1.27
CA ARG A 308 -17.29 -49.06 0.48
C ARG A 308 -17.19 -47.75 1.26
N ASN A 309 -17.55 -47.71 2.55
CA ASN A 309 -17.42 -46.50 3.38
C ASN A 309 -15.93 -46.18 3.59
N TRP A 310 -15.12 -47.23 3.73
CA TRP A 310 -13.66 -47.16 3.72
C TRP A 310 -13.07 -46.51 2.46
N ILE A 311 -13.60 -46.80 1.26
CA ILE A 311 -13.11 -46.19 0.00
C ILE A 311 -13.41 -44.68 -0.05
N ILE A 312 -14.57 -44.25 0.46
CA ILE A 312 -14.95 -42.83 0.52
C ILE A 312 -14.07 -42.09 1.52
N SER A 313 -13.90 -42.65 2.73
CA SER A 313 -13.02 -42.09 3.75
C SER A 313 -11.55 -42.06 3.32
N LEU A 314 -11.09 -43.03 2.51
CA LEU A 314 -9.76 -43.00 1.89
C LEU A 314 -9.62 -41.96 0.77
N THR A 315 -10.65 -41.82 -0.07
CA THR A 315 -10.59 -40.89 -1.23
C THR A 315 -10.64 -39.44 -0.75
N ILE A 316 -11.56 -39.13 0.17
CA ILE A 316 -11.65 -37.82 0.81
C ILE A 316 -10.43 -37.59 1.71
N GLY A 317 -10.08 -38.56 2.56
CA GLY A 317 -8.96 -38.45 3.49
C GLY A 317 -7.61 -38.16 2.82
N ARG A 318 -7.34 -38.76 1.65
CA ARG A 318 -6.12 -38.47 0.86
C ARG A 318 -6.08 -37.03 0.32
N GLN A 319 -7.24 -36.47 -0.03
CA GLN A 319 -7.33 -35.12 -0.59
C GLN A 319 -7.35 -34.03 0.49
N VAL A 320 -7.84 -34.33 1.71
CA VAL A 320 -7.93 -33.37 2.82
C VAL A 320 -6.59 -32.73 3.14
N THR A 321 -5.52 -33.52 3.26
CA THR A 321 -4.19 -33.01 3.61
C THR A 321 -3.65 -32.08 2.52
N GLY A 322 -3.72 -32.49 1.25
CA GLY A 322 -3.26 -31.67 0.12
C GLY A 322 -4.09 -30.41 -0.08
N LEU A 323 -5.41 -30.47 0.11
CA LEU A 323 -6.27 -29.30 0.04
C LEU A 323 -5.97 -28.32 1.18
N ARG A 324 -5.82 -28.80 2.42
CA ARG A 324 -5.44 -27.95 3.55
C ARG A 324 -4.11 -27.23 3.27
N ASP A 325 -3.08 -27.96 2.83
CA ASP A 325 -1.76 -27.38 2.61
C ASP A 325 -1.80 -26.34 1.49
N ARG A 326 -2.54 -26.61 0.40
CA ARG A 326 -2.79 -25.63 -0.66
C ARG A 326 -3.53 -24.38 -0.17
N ILE A 327 -4.51 -24.53 0.72
CA ILE A 327 -5.21 -23.37 1.31
C ILE A 327 -4.23 -22.53 2.12
N MET A 328 -3.38 -23.14 2.97
CA MET A 328 -2.40 -22.41 3.77
C MET A 328 -1.36 -21.72 2.88
N GLU A 329 -0.88 -22.41 1.86
CA GLU A 329 0.06 -21.85 0.89
C GLU A 329 -0.51 -20.60 0.22
N MET A 330 -1.71 -20.70 -0.37
CA MET A 330 -2.36 -19.57 -1.04
C MET A 330 -2.70 -18.43 -0.07
N MET A 331 -3.03 -18.74 1.19
CA MET A 331 -3.33 -17.73 2.19
C MET A 331 -2.07 -16.95 2.59
N TYR A 332 -1.00 -17.62 3.01
CA TYR A 332 0.18 -16.94 3.54
C TYR A 332 1.13 -16.40 2.46
N GLN A 333 1.05 -16.87 1.21
CA GLN A 333 1.75 -16.20 0.10
C GLN A 333 1.13 -14.84 -0.26
N ASN A 334 -0.10 -14.56 0.17
CA ASN A 334 -0.81 -13.31 -0.09
C ASN A 334 -0.60 -12.21 0.95
N VAL A 335 0.40 -12.35 1.84
CA VAL A 335 0.81 -11.28 2.76
C VAL A 335 1.14 -10.01 1.96
N THR A 336 0.68 -8.86 2.46
CA THR A 336 1.04 -7.55 1.90
C THR A 336 2.36 -7.09 2.52
N LEU A 337 3.45 -7.15 1.76
CA LEU A 337 4.78 -6.78 2.24
C LEU A 337 4.85 -5.28 2.56
N ASN A 338 5.53 -4.92 3.64
CA ASN A 338 5.65 -3.54 4.12
C ASN A 338 7.10 -3.29 4.57
N LEU A 339 7.44 -2.04 4.90
CA LEU A 339 8.79 -1.65 5.32
C LEU A 339 9.31 -2.47 6.52
N SER A 340 8.47 -2.68 7.54
CA SER A 340 8.87 -3.42 8.75
C SER A 340 9.09 -4.91 8.49
N HIS A 341 8.42 -5.51 7.49
CA HIS A 341 8.75 -6.87 7.03
C HIS A 341 10.19 -6.98 6.53
N LEU A 342 10.57 -6.09 5.60
CA LEU A 342 11.91 -6.10 5.00
C LEU A 342 12.99 -5.76 6.03
N ALA A 343 12.75 -4.74 6.86
CA ALA A 343 13.67 -4.35 7.93
C ALA A 343 13.86 -5.47 8.95
N SER A 344 12.77 -6.08 9.43
CA SER A 344 12.82 -7.18 10.39
C SER A 344 13.56 -8.40 9.84
N TRP A 345 13.33 -8.75 8.58
CA TRP A 345 14.04 -9.85 7.94
C TRP A 345 15.55 -9.59 7.90
N LEU A 346 15.97 -8.38 7.51
CA LEU A 346 17.40 -7.99 7.49
C LEU A 346 18.02 -8.04 8.89
N ILE A 347 17.35 -7.47 9.90
CA ILE A 347 17.82 -7.50 11.30
C ILE A 347 18.01 -8.94 11.77
N LEU A 348 17.04 -9.82 11.49
CA LEU A 348 17.14 -11.24 11.86
C LEU A 348 18.34 -11.92 11.19
N GLN A 349 18.61 -11.64 9.90
CA GLN A 349 19.78 -12.20 9.22
C GLN A 349 21.11 -11.72 9.80
N PHE A 350 21.22 -10.47 10.22
CA PHE A 350 22.40 -9.96 10.93
C PHE A 350 22.60 -10.66 12.29
N VAL A 351 21.52 -10.82 13.05
CA VAL A 351 21.58 -11.55 14.34
C VAL A 351 21.96 -13.02 14.14
N GLU A 352 21.40 -13.69 13.13
CA GLU A 352 21.71 -15.09 12.79
C GLU A 352 23.13 -15.27 12.25
N SER A 353 23.70 -14.28 11.55
CA SER A 353 25.11 -14.29 11.11
C SER A 353 26.09 -13.99 12.24
N GLY A 354 25.60 -13.56 13.42
CA GLY A 354 26.39 -13.15 14.57
C GLY A 354 26.90 -11.71 14.51
N GLU A 355 26.46 -10.93 13.51
CA GLU A 355 26.80 -9.52 13.32
C GLU A 355 25.79 -8.65 14.10
N LEU A 356 26.12 -8.35 15.35
CA LEU A 356 25.23 -7.62 16.26
C LEU A 356 25.41 -6.10 16.23
N GLU A 357 26.41 -5.60 15.52
CA GLU A 357 26.66 -4.17 15.34
C GLU A 357 26.77 -3.91 13.84
N VAL A 358 25.89 -3.07 13.31
CA VAL A 358 25.78 -2.80 11.88
C VAL A 358 25.80 -1.29 11.66
N ASP A 359 26.58 -0.84 10.68
CA ASP A 359 26.59 0.55 10.27
C ASP A 359 25.21 0.97 9.72
N SER A 360 24.69 2.10 10.18
CA SER A 360 23.36 2.57 9.78
C SER A 360 23.26 2.87 8.28
N GLU A 361 24.32 3.36 7.63
CA GLU A 361 24.31 3.60 6.18
C GLU A 361 24.22 2.28 5.42
N GLN A 362 24.99 1.29 5.85
CA GLN A 362 24.92 -0.05 5.28
C GLN A 362 23.52 -0.65 5.44
N PHE A 363 22.91 -0.56 6.62
CA PHE A 363 21.57 -1.07 6.86
C PHE A 363 20.52 -0.39 5.97
N HIS A 364 20.56 0.94 5.89
CA HIS A 364 19.62 1.73 5.09
C HIS A 364 19.78 1.46 3.59
N LEU A 365 21.02 1.31 3.11
CA LEU A 365 21.31 0.96 1.73
C LEU A 365 20.78 -0.43 1.37
N LEU A 366 21.00 -1.43 2.24
CA LEU A 366 20.49 -2.79 2.04
C LEU A 366 18.96 -2.82 2.05
N LEU A 367 18.34 -2.07 2.96
CA LEU A 367 16.88 -1.95 3.02
C LEU A 367 16.36 -1.31 1.73
N TYR A 368 16.92 -0.17 1.30
CA TYR A 368 16.53 0.51 0.07
C TYR A 368 16.68 -0.42 -1.16
N GLN A 369 17.82 -1.11 -1.31
CA GLN A 369 18.02 -2.13 -2.35
C GLN A 369 16.99 -3.26 -2.28
N GLY A 370 16.65 -3.71 -1.06
CA GLY A 370 15.59 -4.68 -0.82
C GLY A 370 14.24 -4.21 -1.33
N ILE A 371 13.87 -2.94 -1.06
CA ILE A 371 12.65 -2.31 -1.58
C ILE A 371 12.66 -2.32 -3.11
N LYS A 372 13.73 -1.85 -3.73
CA LYS A 372 13.85 -1.83 -5.21
C LYS A 372 13.75 -3.23 -5.80
N GLY A 373 14.38 -4.22 -5.17
CA GLY A 373 14.33 -5.61 -5.61
C GLY A 373 12.92 -6.23 -5.54
N VAL A 374 12.14 -5.95 -4.48
CA VAL A 374 10.77 -6.49 -4.39
C VAL A 374 9.80 -5.78 -5.34
N GLN A 375 10.04 -4.50 -5.64
CA GLN A 375 9.27 -3.71 -6.60
C GLN A 375 9.37 -4.20 -8.05
N GLU A 376 10.40 -4.97 -8.40
CA GLU A 376 10.55 -5.57 -9.74
C GLU A 376 9.61 -6.76 -9.97
N SER A 377 9.05 -7.34 -8.90
CA SER A 377 8.20 -8.53 -8.99
C SER A 377 6.72 -8.18 -8.98
N ALA A 378 6.04 -8.39 -10.10
CA ALA A 378 4.58 -8.25 -10.21
C ALA A 378 3.78 -9.32 -9.43
N GLN A 379 4.46 -10.35 -8.89
CA GLN A 379 3.82 -11.42 -8.10
C GLN A 379 3.70 -11.08 -6.62
N LEU A 380 4.38 -10.03 -6.15
CA LEU A 380 4.37 -9.63 -4.75
C LEU A 380 3.27 -8.59 -4.49
N ASN A 381 2.59 -8.73 -3.37
CA ASN A 381 1.67 -7.71 -2.86
C ASN A 381 2.48 -6.73 -2.02
N LEU A 382 2.51 -5.45 -2.40
CA LEU A 382 3.29 -4.42 -1.73
C LEU A 382 2.35 -3.38 -1.10
N HIS A 383 2.64 -3.01 0.15
CA HIS A 383 2.02 -1.90 0.84
C HIS A 383 2.52 -0.56 0.27
N ASN A 384 1.79 0.53 0.52
CA ASN A 384 2.21 1.88 0.10
C ASN A 384 3.55 2.28 0.72
N SER A 385 3.91 1.78 1.90
CA SER A 385 5.24 2.00 2.50
C SER A 385 6.41 1.45 1.69
N LEU A 386 6.13 0.56 0.72
CA LEU A 386 7.11 0.05 -0.24
C LEU A 386 6.84 0.50 -1.67
N SER A 387 5.64 0.97 -2.00
CA SER A 387 5.25 1.30 -3.38
C SER A 387 5.37 2.79 -3.66
N ASP A 388 5.09 3.63 -2.66
CA ASP A 388 5.17 5.09 -2.73
C ASP A 388 6.55 5.58 -2.28
N PRO A 389 7.38 6.11 -3.20
CA PRO A 389 8.68 6.67 -2.85
C PRO A 389 8.62 7.73 -1.75
N GLY A 390 7.54 8.52 -1.64
CA GLY A 390 7.39 9.50 -0.57
C GLY A 390 7.41 8.90 0.85
N ARG A 391 7.24 7.57 0.98
CA ARG A 391 7.29 6.86 2.26
C ARG A 391 8.66 6.27 2.60
N TYR A 392 9.55 6.10 1.61
CA TYR A 392 10.85 5.43 1.80
C TYR A 392 12.05 6.14 1.17
N SER A 393 11.87 7.21 0.38
CA SER A 393 12.98 7.91 -0.30
C SER A 393 14.00 8.43 0.70
N GLY A 394 13.54 8.98 1.83
CA GLY A 394 14.36 9.44 2.96
C GLY A 394 15.17 8.35 3.68
N LEU A 395 15.14 7.09 3.22
CA LEU A 395 15.97 6.03 3.80
C LEU A 395 17.46 6.34 3.64
N LEU A 396 17.91 6.79 2.47
CA LEU A 396 19.33 7.00 2.23
C LEU A 396 19.90 8.16 3.06
N GLU A 397 19.06 9.16 3.37
CA GLU A 397 19.37 10.32 4.20
C GLU A 397 19.18 10.04 5.71
N LYS A 398 18.68 8.84 6.07
CA LYS A 398 18.29 8.46 7.45
C LYS A 398 17.15 9.31 8.03
N GLU A 399 16.30 9.82 7.15
CA GLU A 399 15.15 10.67 7.45
C GLU A 399 13.80 9.98 7.23
N SER A 400 13.76 8.65 7.05
CA SER A 400 12.50 7.90 6.91
C SER A 400 11.71 7.83 8.24
N PRO A 401 10.56 8.52 8.37
CA PRO A 401 9.78 8.46 9.60
C PRO A 401 9.20 7.07 9.91
N PRO A 402 8.68 6.30 8.93
CA PRO A 402 8.19 4.94 9.20
C PRO A 402 9.27 3.99 9.74
N LEU A 403 10.50 4.05 9.22
CA LEU A 403 11.59 3.22 9.75
C LEU A 403 11.98 3.68 11.16
N ARG A 404 12.12 4.98 11.37
CA ARG A 404 12.48 5.54 12.69
C ARG A 404 11.47 5.13 13.75
N GLN A 405 10.19 5.29 13.47
CA GLN A 405 9.12 4.88 14.37
C GLN A 405 9.20 3.39 14.73
N PHE A 406 9.48 2.53 13.74
CA PHE A 406 9.65 1.09 13.97
C PHE A 406 10.89 0.77 14.82
N LEU A 407 12.04 1.39 14.54
CA LEU A 407 13.25 1.16 15.33
C LEU A 407 13.13 1.71 16.77
N ASP A 408 12.46 2.86 16.93
CA ASP A 408 12.21 3.47 18.23
C ASP A 408 11.31 2.58 19.12
N SER A 409 10.29 1.92 18.54
CA SER A 409 9.47 0.97 19.30
C SER A 409 10.28 -0.21 19.80
N GLU A 410 11.18 -0.74 18.97
CA GLU A 410 12.04 -1.87 19.36
C GLU A 410 13.17 -1.45 20.31
N ALA A 411 13.56 -0.18 20.30
CA ALA A 411 14.48 0.39 21.27
C ALA A 411 13.87 0.45 22.68
N VAL A 412 12.57 0.75 22.79
CA VAL A 412 11.84 0.67 24.07
C VAL A 412 11.83 -0.75 24.62
N SER A 413 11.69 -1.76 23.75
CA SER A 413 11.77 -3.19 24.12
C SER A 413 13.21 -3.67 24.41
N GLY A 414 14.22 -2.81 24.23
CA GLY A 414 15.63 -3.15 24.45
C GLY A 414 16.20 -4.15 23.43
N LEU A 415 15.59 -4.24 22.23
CA LEU A 415 16.04 -5.11 21.16
C LEU A 415 17.00 -4.42 20.20
N VAL A 416 16.82 -3.12 20.00
CA VAL A 416 17.67 -2.28 19.13
C VAL A 416 18.22 -1.12 19.92
N GLU A 417 19.52 -0.85 19.83
CA GLU A 417 20.12 0.39 20.31
C GLU A 417 20.73 1.15 19.13
N GLN A 418 20.56 2.47 19.07
CA GLN A 418 21.23 3.32 18.09
C GLN A 418 22.23 4.22 18.82
N ARG A 419 23.52 4.14 18.46
CA ARG A 419 24.58 5.04 18.97
C ARG A 419 25.60 5.30 17.89
N ASP A 420 26.01 6.57 17.75
CA ASP A 420 27.13 7.00 16.89
C ASP A 420 27.07 6.46 15.44
N GLY A 421 25.87 6.39 14.85
CA GLY A 421 25.67 5.89 13.49
C GLY A 421 25.67 4.37 13.35
N ILE A 422 25.68 3.63 14.45
CA ILE A 422 25.65 2.17 14.50
C ILE A 422 24.33 1.69 15.11
N TYR A 423 23.73 0.67 14.50
CA TYR A 423 22.67 -0.13 15.09
C TYR A 423 23.25 -1.33 15.81
N ARG A 424 22.91 -1.49 17.10
CA ARG A 424 23.24 -2.67 17.88
C ARG A 424 21.99 -3.50 18.12
N PHE A 425 22.07 -4.78 17.76
CA PHE A 425 20.98 -5.74 17.88
C PHE A 425 21.19 -6.68 19.07
N SER A 426 20.13 -6.90 19.84
CA SER A 426 20.13 -7.83 20.96
C SER A 426 20.09 -9.27 20.48
N LYS A 427 20.86 -10.16 21.13
CA LYS A 427 20.78 -11.62 20.87
C LYS A 427 19.40 -12.20 21.13
N LYS A 428 18.61 -11.55 22.01
CA LYS A 428 17.24 -11.93 22.34
C LYS A 428 16.31 -11.97 21.11
N ILE A 429 16.64 -11.24 20.05
CA ILE A 429 15.83 -11.21 18.81
C ILE A 429 15.72 -12.61 18.19
N GLY A 430 16.83 -13.36 18.16
CA GLY A 430 16.89 -14.72 17.60
C GLY A 430 16.58 -15.84 18.60
N GLU A 431 16.33 -15.49 19.87
CA GLU A 431 15.97 -16.46 20.89
C GLU A 431 14.46 -16.74 20.86
N PRO A 432 14.01 -17.99 21.10
CA PRO A 432 12.59 -18.31 21.16
C PRO A 432 11.94 -17.61 22.36
N SER A 433 11.17 -16.54 22.10
CA SER A 433 10.39 -15.82 23.11
C SER A 433 9.20 -16.64 23.61
N HIS A 434 8.66 -16.29 24.79
CA HIS A 434 7.40 -16.85 25.26
C HIS A 434 6.25 -16.43 24.32
N PHE A 435 5.52 -17.42 23.80
CA PHE A 435 4.46 -17.25 22.78
C PHE A 435 3.42 -16.17 23.12
N ASP A 436 3.16 -15.93 24.41
CA ASP A 436 2.09 -15.05 24.83
C ASP A 436 2.41 -13.55 24.78
N GLU A 437 3.70 -13.20 24.81
CA GLU A 437 4.21 -11.83 24.94
C GLU A 437 5.03 -11.37 23.73
N ILE A 438 5.34 -12.27 22.78
CA ILE A 438 6.21 -11.97 21.62
C ILE A 438 5.78 -10.75 20.80
N ARG A 439 4.47 -10.48 20.65
CA ARG A 439 3.96 -9.29 19.93
C ARG A 439 4.16 -7.96 20.69
N LEU A 440 4.45 -8.04 21.99
CA LEU A 440 4.76 -6.89 22.83
C LEU A 440 6.27 -6.75 23.00
N GLU A 441 7.00 -7.87 23.01
CA GLU A 441 8.43 -7.90 23.33
C GLU A 441 9.34 -7.93 22.10
N ASN A 442 8.91 -8.47 20.96
CA ASN A 442 9.73 -8.72 19.78
C ASN A 442 8.92 -8.66 18.47
N LEU A 443 8.58 -7.43 18.04
CA LEU A 443 7.87 -7.22 16.77
C LEU A 443 8.73 -7.59 15.57
N ILE A 444 10.07 -7.50 15.70
CA ILE A 444 11.01 -7.95 14.66
C ILE A 444 10.72 -9.41 14.28
N ALA A 445 10.64 -10.32 15.26
CA ALA A 445 10.32 -11.71 14.99
C ALA A 445 8.93 -11.88 14.37
N VAL A 446 7.93 -11.13 14.84
CA VAL A 446 6.55 -11.20 14.31
C VAL A 446 6.50 -10.85 12.82
N TYR A 447 7.09 -9.73 12.42
CA TYR A 447 7.14 -9.32 11.00
C TYR A 447 7.99 -10.29 10.16
N ALA A 448 9.14 -10.73 10.66
CA ALA A 448 9.99 -11.68 9.93
C ALA A 448 9.26 -13.03 9.70
N ASN A 449 8.53 -13.51 10.70
CA ASN A 449 7.76 -14.75 10.64
C ASN A 449 6.59 -14.66 9.65
N GLU A 450 5.89 -13.52 9.61
CA GLU A 450 4.79 -13.29 8.67
C GLU A 450 5.27 -13.26 7.22
N MET A 451 6.45 -12.67 6.97
CA MET A 451 7.04 -12.61 5.63
C MET A 451 7.63 -13.95 5.17
N ALA A 452 8.06 -14.82 6.09
CA ALA A 452 8.77 -16.07 5.76
C ALA A 452 8.12 -16.96 4.67
N PRO A 453 6.77 -17.09 4.57
CA PRO A 453 6.10 -17.84 3.51
C PRO A 453 6.21 -17.22 2.11
N VAL A 454 6.56 -15.93 2.01
CA VAL A 454 6.68 -15.19 0.75
C VAL A 454 8.07 -15.44 0.16
N GLY A 455 8.29 -16.66 -0.34
CA GLY A 455 9.61 -17.14 -0.76
C GLY A 455 10.31 -16.27 -1.81
N ILE A 456 9.57 -15.64 -2.73
CA ILE A 456 10.14 -14.71 -3.73
C ILE A 456 10.80 -13.52 -3.03
N ALA A 457 10.14 -12.92 -2.03
CA ALA A 457 10.67 -11.77 -1.32
C ALA A 457 11.89 -12.14 -0.46
N CYS A 458 11.86 -13.30 0.22
CA CYS A 458 13.02 -13.82 0.95
C CYS A 458 14.22 -14.09 0.01
N GLN A 459 13.98 -14.59 -1.21
CA GLN A 459 15.05 -14.79 -2.20
C GLN A 459 15.66 -13.48 -2.68
N VAL A 460 14.84 -12.46 -2.91
CA VAL A 460 15.29 -11.11 -3.25
C VAL A 460 16.17 -10.54 -2.14
N LEU A 461 15.69 -10.54 -0.90
CA LEU A 461 16.45 -10.01 0.23
C LEU A 461 17.71 -10.82 0.51
N SER A 462 17.68 -12.16 0.37
CA SER A 462 18.87 -12.99 0.53
C SER A 462 19.94 -12.69 -0.52
N ARG A 463 19.55 -12.35 -1.75
CA ARG A 463 20.49 -11.92 -2.80
C ARG A 463 21.15 -10.59 -2.43
N VAL A 464 20.36 -9.61 -1.97
CA VAL A 464 20.84 -8.29 -1.54
C VAL A 464 21.77 -8.41 -0.33
N PHE A 465 21.38 -9.20 0.67
CA PHE A 465 22.14 -9.41 1.90
C PHE A 465 23.47 -10.16 1.68
N LYS A 466 23.48 -11.23 0.87
CA LYS A 466 24.68 -12.05 0.64
C LYS A 466 25.68 -11.41 -0.32
N ASN A 467 25.17 -10.65 -1.28
CA ASN A 467 25.99 -9.89 -2.21
C ASN A 467 25.66 -8.41 -2.00
N PRO A 468 26.14 -7.81 -0.89
CA PRO A 468 26.07 -6.37 -0.69
C PRO A 468 26.99 -5.75 -1.74
N THR A 469 26.49 -5.68 -2.97
CA THR A 469 27.21 -5.05 -4.05
C THR A 469 27.24 -3.60 -3.65
N ARG A 470 28.44 -3.07 -3.42
CA ARG A 470 28.63 -1.65 -3.18
C ARG A 470 28.19 -0.95 -4.45
N ILE A 471 26.91 -0.58 -4.52
CA ILE A 471 26.38 0.13 -5.67
C ILE A 471 27.07 1.48 -5.71
N ASP A 472 27.55 1.83 -6.89
CA ASP A 472 28.17 3.13 -7.07
C ASP A 472 27.11 4.24 -7.01
N GLN A 473 27.58 5.48 -6.96
CA GLN A 473 26.70 6.65 -6.90
C GLN A 473 25.80 6.76 -8.14
N GLN A 474 26.24 6.26 -9.31
CA GLN A 474 25.43 6.29 -10.54
C GLN A 474 24.26 5.31 -10.46
N GLN A 475 24.50 4.11 -9.92
CA GLN A 475 23.46 3.12 -9.66
C GLN A 475 22.43 3.65 -8.64
N ILE A 476 22.87 4.28 -7.55
CA ILE A 476 21.95 4.94 -6.59
C ILE A 476 21.13 6.02 -7.29
N ALA A 477 21.77 6.88 -8.07
CA ALA A 477 21.09 7.94 -8.82
C ALA A 477 20.08 7.39 -9.84
N ALA A 478 20.36 6.26 -10.48
CA ALA A 478 19.41 5.59 -11.38
C ALA A 478 18.18 5.06 -10.62
N LEU A 479 18.36 4.52 -9.42
CA LEU A 479 17.25 4.07 -8.57
C LEU A 479 16.39 5.26 -8.09
N ARG A 480 17.02 6.38 -7.73
CA ARG A 480 16.30 7.62 -7.40
C ARG A 480 15.54 8.21 -8.58
N PHE A 481 16.07 8.11 -9.81
CA PHE A 481 15.32 8.52 -10.99
C PHE A 481 14.10 7.60 -11.27
N ASP A 482 14.23 6.29 -10.99
CA ASP A 482 13.08 5.38 -11.00
C ASP A 482 12.03 5.79 -9.95
N ASP A 483 12.45 6.24 -8.77
CA ASP A 483 11.56 6.78 -7.74
C ASP A 483 10.78 8.02 -8.24
N LEU A 484 11.44 8.98 -8.91
CA LEU A 484 10.74 10.11 -9.54
C LEU A 484 9.67 9.67 -10.55
N THR A 485 9.98 8.63 -11.32
CA THR A 485 9.07 8.04 -12.32
C THR A 485 7.89 7.32 -11.66
N ARG A 486 8.11 6.63 -10.53
CA ARG A 486 7.06 5.97 -9.74
C ARG A 486 6.13 6.99 -9.11
N THR A 487 6.68 8.02 -8.48
CA THR A 487 5.91 9.12 -7.88
C THR A 487 5.01 9.76 -8.93
N TYR A 488 5.52 10.03 -10.15
CA TYR A 488 4.70 10.55 -11.25
C TYR A 488 3.50 9.65 -11.58
N LYS A 489 3.72 8.33 -11.70
CA LYS A 489 2.65 7.38 -12.03
C LYS A 489 1.59 7.31 -10.92
N LEU A 490 2.02 7.31 -9.66
CA LEU A 490 1.13 7.28 -8.50
C LEU A 490 0.29 8.55 -8.39
N ASP A 491 0.94 9.72 -8.49
CA ASP A 491 0.25 11.02 -8.50
C ASP A 491 -0.79 11.06 -9.63
N ARG A 492 -0.40 10.67 -10.85
CA ARG A 492 -1.31 10.62 -11.99
C ARG A 492 -2.49 9.68 -11.76
N GLN A 493 -2.25 8.50 -11.20
CA GLN A 493 -3.32 7.53 -10.91
C GLN A 493 -4.30 8.07 -9.87
N TYR A 494 -3.81 8.61 -8.76
CA TYR A 494 -4.63 9.14 -7.69
C TYR A 494 -5.49 10.33 -8.16
N TYR A 495 -4.87 11.28 -8.84
CA TYR A 495 -5.57 12.49 -9.31
C TYR A 495 -6.39 12.27 -10.59
N SER A 496 -6.46 11.04 -11.13
CA SER A 496 -7.36 10.68 -12.25
C SER A 496 -8.66 10.00 -11.78
N THR A 497 -8.91 9.96 -10.47
CA THR A 497 -10.13 9.36 -9.91
C THR A 497 -11.37 10.25 -10.09
N ASP A 498 -12.56 9.67 -9.96
CA ASP A 498 -13.86 10.35 -10.14
C ASP A 498 -14.03 11.59 -9.22
N GLU A 499 -13.32 11.63 -8.10
CA GLU A 499 -13.32 12.77 -7.17
C GLU A 499 -12.84 14.08 -7.85
N PHE A 500 -11.88 13.99 -8.76
CA PHE A 500 -11.21 15.13 -9.38
C PHE A 500 -11.72 15.44 -10.81
N ASP A 501 -12.59 14.57 -11.32
CA ASP A 501 -13.02 14.49 -12.71
C ASP A 501 -13.72 15.75 -13.23
N ALA A 502 -14.41 16.50 -12.34
CA ALA A 502 -15.12 17.73 -12.70
C ALA A 502 -14.20 18.78 -13.36
N ILE A 503 -13.00 18.99 -12.81
CA ILE A 503 -12.01 19.93 -13.38
C ILE A 503 -11.15 19.22 -14.42
N ASN A 504 -10.76 17.96 -14.18
CA ASN A 504 -9.88 17.23 -15.10
C ASN A 504 -10.46 17.09 -16.51
N ARG A 505 -11.79 16.99 -16.67
CA ARG A 505 -12.44 16.92 -17.99
C ARG A 505 -12.37 18.22 -18.79
N GLU A 506 -12.13 19.34 -18.13
CA GLU A 506 -11.95 20.63 -18.79
C GLU A 506 -10.51 20.82 -19.28
N GLU A 507 -9.57 20.02 -18.76
CA GLU A 507 -8.16 20.15 -19.10
C GLU A 507 -7.86 19.78 -20.55
N THR A 508 -6.96 20.56 -21.14
CA THR A 508 -6.51 20.37 -22.53
C THR A 508 -5.09 19.82 -22.63
N ALA A 509 -4.37 19.75 -21.50
CA ALA A 509 -3.01 19.24 -21.46
C ALA A 509 -2.99 17.73 -21.73
N THR A 510 -2.31 17.34 -22.81
CA THR A 510 -2.22 15.93 -23.25
C THR A 510 -0.77 15.45 -23.41
N ALA A 511 0.21 16.36 -23.36
CA ALA A 511 1.62 16.03 -23.50
C ALA A 511 2.11 15.14 -22.34
N ASP A 512 3.18 14.39 -22.60
CA ASP A 512 3.78 13.53 -21.58
C ASP A 512 4.48 14.35 -20.49
N GLY A 513 3.89 14.37 -19.29
CA GLY A 513 4.42 15.05 -18.12
C GLY A 513 5.48 14.27 -17.34
N SER A 514 5.95 13.12 -17.86
CA SER A 514 7.00 12.34 -17.19
C SER A 514 8.35 13.07 -17.13
N PRO A 515 9.11 12.95 -16.02
CA PRO A 515 10.50 13.41 -15.99
C PRO A 515 11.34 12.62 -17.00
N PHE A 516 12.47 13.18 -17.43
CA PHE A 516 13.39 12.50 -18.35
C PHE A 516 14.83 12.61 -17.90
N PHE A 517 15.62 11.58 -18.24
CA PHE A 517 17.05 11.57 -17.93
C PHE A 517 17.84 10.99 -19.10
N PHE A 518 18.64 11.84 -19.73
CA PHE A 518 19.46 11.52 -20.89
C PHE A 518 20.94 11.49 -20.48
N ILE A 519 21.53 10.30 -20.53
CA ILE A 519 22.94 10.08 -20.17
C ILE A 519 23.76 10.05 -21.45
N SER A 520 24.73 10.97 -21.58
CA SER A 520 25.67 10.98 -22.71
C SER A 520 26.45 9.66 -22.80
N ARG A 521 26.66 9.17 -24.04
CA ARG A 521 27.46 7.96 -24.28
C ARG A 521 28.96 8.17 -24.04
N LYS A 522 29.41 9.42 -24.11
CA LYS A 522 30.79 9.81 -23.80
C LYS A 522 30.79 10.45 -22.41
N PRO A 523 31.85 10.27 -21.60
CA PRO A 523 31.98 11.00 -20.35
C PRO A 523 31.86 12.50 -20.63
N SER A 524 30.95 13.16 -19.90
CA SER A 524 30.80 14.61 -19.96
C SER A 524 31.03 15.20 -18.58
N PRO A 525 31.98 16.15 -18.42
CA PRO A 525 32.21 16.78 -17.13
C PRO A 525 31.04 17.68 -16.68
N LEU A 526 30.10 17.97 -17.59
CA LEU A 526 28.93 18.80 -17.35
C LEU A 526 27.61 18.03 -17.47
N GLY A 527 26.75 18.25 -16.48
CA GLY A 527 25.34 17.89 -16.50
C GLY A 527 24.45 19.12 -16.54
N VAL A 528 23.24 18.97 -17.07
CA VAL A 528 22.22 20.02 -17.11
C VAL A 528 20.96 19.54 -16.39
N VAL A 529 20.50 20.31 -15.40
CA VAL A 529 19.15 20.17 -14.84
C VAL A 529 18.28 21.19 -15.55
N ILE A 530 17.24 20.73 -16.26
CA ILE A 530 16.31 21.60 -16.97
C ILE A 530 14.92 21.58 -16.29
N VAL A 531 14.38 22.77 -16.01
CA VAL A 531 13.21 22.98 -15.15
C VAL A 531 12.14 23.78 -15.91
N HIS A 532 10.92 23.25 -15.96
CA HIS A 532 9.77 23.86 -16.64
C HIS A 532 9.09 24.96 -15.79
N GLY A 533 8.15 25.70 -16.39
CA GLY A 533 7.38 26.77 -15.76
C GLY A 533 6.16 26.28 -14.96
N LEU A 534 5.49 27.22 -14.26
CA LEU A 534 4.24 26.95 -13.55
C LEU A 534 3.16 26.49 -14.54
N LEU A 535 2.27 25.59 -14.10
CA LEU A 535 1.18 25.00 -14.88
C LEU A 535 1.62 24.07 -16.02
N ALA A 536 2.92 24.04 -16.34
CA ALA A 536 3.48 23.22 -17.41
C ALA A 536 3.85 21.82 -16.92
N SER A 537 4.65 21.12 -17.73
CA SER A 537 5.25 19.83 -17.39
C SER A 537 6.61 19.71 -18.08
N PRO A 538 7.41 18.65 -17.82
CA PRO A 538 8.68 18.43 -18.51
C PRO A 538 8.60 18.45 -20.04
N ALA A 539 7.42 18.21 -20.63
CA ALA A 539 7.20 18.37 -22.07
C ALA A 539 7.57 19.75 -22.60
N GLU A 540 7.41 20.81 -21.79
CA GLU A 540 7.73 22.19 -22.18
C GLU A 540 9.21 22.39 -22.51
N VAL A 541 10.08 21.65 -21.83
CA VAL A 541 11.54 21.80 -21.94
C VAL A 541 12.22 20.60 -22.61
N ARG A 542 11.43 19.60 -23.03
CA ARG A 542 11.95 18.33 -23.55
C ARG A 542 12.79 18.51 -24.81
N GLU A 543 12.33 19.29 -25.79
CA GLU A 543 13.09 19.53 -27.03
C GLU A 543 14.44 20.20 -26.75
N CYS A 544 14.46 21.23 -25.89
CA CYS A 544 15.72 21.86 -25.47
C CYS A 544 16.64 20.84 -24.75
N GLY A 545 16.07 19.99 -23.91
CA GLY A 545 16.81 18.91 -23.25
C GLY A 545 17.41 17.89 -24.22
N GLU A 546 16.68 17.52 -25.27
CA GLU A 546 17.17 16.63 -26.33
C GLU A 546 18.31 17.26 -27.12
N ARG A 547 18.23 18.57 -27.42
CA ARG A 547 19.30 19.29 -28.12
C ARG A 547 20.55 19.45 -27.27
N LEU A 548 20.40 19.73 -25.97
CA LEU A 548 21.52 19.73 -25.01
C LEU A 548 22.18 18.34 -24.93
N HIS A 549 21.38 17.27 -24.91
CA HIS A 549 21.90 15.92 -24.94
C HIS A 549 22.64 15.61 -26.26
N ALA A 550 22.09 16.05 -27.40
CA ALA A 550 22.73 15.92 -28.70
C ALA A 550 24.06 16.69 -28.79
N ALA A 551 24.20 17.79 -28.02
CA ALA A 551 25.45 18.52 -27.85
C ALA A 551 26.48 17.80 -26.94
N GLY A 552 26.10 16.68 -26.32
CA GLY A 552 27.01 15.80 -25.57
C GLY A 552 26.89 15.88 -24.05
N PHE A 553 25.93 16.63 -23.51
CA PHE A 553 25.73 16.76 -22.06
C PHE A 553 24.88 15.63 -21.47
N HIS A 554 25.09 15.35 -20.18
CA HIS A 554 24.07 14.67 -19.38
C HIS A 554 22.92 15.65 -19.12
N VAL A 555 21.67 15.23 -19.25
CA VAL A 555 20.51 16.13 -19.08
C VAL A 555 19.42 15.44 -18.27
N ILE A 556 18.95 16.10 -17.21
CA ILE A 556 17.77 15.67 -16.46
C ILE A 556 16.69 16.75 -16.55
N GLY A 557 15.52 16.38 -17.05
CA GLY A 557 14.30 17.18 -17.02
C GLY A 557 13.45 16.80 -15.82
N VAL A 558 13.41 17.67 -14.82
CA VAL A 558 12.66 17.41 -13.59
C VAL A 558 11.18 17.71 -13.78
N ARG A 559 10.33 16.91 -13.14
CA ARG A 559 8.91 17.21 -12.99
C ARG A 559 8.73 17.86 -11.62
N LEU A 560 8.27 19.12 -11.61
CA LEU A 560 7.91 19.76 -10.35
C LEU A 560 6.71 19.02 -9.72
N LYS A 561 6.74 18.74 -8.42
CA LYS A 561 5.61 18.11 -7.71
C LYS A 561 4.31 18.87 -8.01
N GLY A 562 3.20 18.16 -8.23
CA GLY A 562 1.92 18.78 -8.63
C GLY A 562 1.71 18.97 -10.14
N HIS A 563 2.79 18.91 -10.94
CA HIS A 563 2.74 19.21 -12.36
C HIS A 563 2.71 17.95 -13.24
N GLY A 564 2.16 18.08 -14.45
CA GLY A 564 2.06 17.00 -15.45
C GLY A 564 1.02 15.91 -15.17
N THR A 565 0.14 16.13 -14.18
CA THR A 565 -0.84 15.17 -13.63
C THR A 565 -2.26 15.77 -13.63
N SER A 566 -2.59 16.64 -12.68
CA SER A 566 -3.88 17.32 -12.53
C SER A 566 -3.72 18.70 -11.87
N PRO A 567 -4.57 19.69 -12.17
CA PRO A 567 -4.66 20.93 -11.40
C PRO A 567 -4.89 20.72 -9.90
N TRP A 568 -5.61 19.65 -9.52
CA TRP A 568 -5.82 19.31 -8.10
C TRP A 568 -4.52 18.89 -7.42
N ASP A 569 -3.65 18.16 -8.13
CA ASP A 569 -2.32 17.82 -7.62
C ASP A 569 -1.52 19.08 -7.34
N LEU A 570 -1.44 20.00 -8.32
CA LEU A 570 -0.75 21.27 -8.17
C LEU A 570 -1.29 22.13 -7.02
N ARG A 571 -2.60 22.10 -6.78
CA ARG A 571 -3.22 22.86 -5.69
C ARG A 571 -2.66 22.46 -4.32
N GLU A 572 -2.36 21.19 -4.11
CA GLU A 572 -1.93 20.67 -2.81
C GLU A 572 -0.44 20.90 -2.52
N GLN A 573 0.34 21.37 -3.49
CA GLN A 573 1.78 21.53 -3.36
C GLN A 573 2.19 22.95 -3.00
N SER A 574 3.18 23.07 -2.12
CA SER A 574 3.86 24.34 -1.83
C SER A 574 5.06 24.56 -2.76
N TRP A 575 5.58 25.79 -2.81
CA TRP A 575 6.76 26.07 -3.62
C TRP A 575 8.01 25.33 -3.14
N GLU A 576 8.11 25.00 -1.85
CA GLU A 576 9.20 24.19 -1.30
C GLU A 576 9.19 22.77 -1.87
N GLN A 577 8.00 22.20 -2.15
CA GLN A 577 7.88 20.89 -2.81
C GLN A 577 8.34 20.97 -4.27
N TRP A 578 8.12 22.10 -4.94
CA TRP A 578 8.67 22.34 -6.29
C TRP A 578 10.20 22.47 -6.22
N GLN A 579 10.73 23.21 -5.25
CA GLN A 579 12.16 23.36 -5.03
C GLN A 579 12.83 22.01 -4.74
N HIS A 580 12.21 21.16 -3.90
CA HIS A 580 12.68 19.81 -3.62
C HIS A 580 12.83 18.97 -4.90
N SER A 581 11.89 19.10 -5.85
CA SER A 581 11.98 18.39 -7.14
C SER A 581 13.21 18.80 -7.96
N VAL A 582 13.64 20.06 -7.85
CA VAL A 582 14.86 20.57 -8.50
C VAL A 582 16.12 20.04 -7.81
N VAL A 583 16.11 20.03 -6.47
CA VAL A 583 17.21 19.48 -5.65
C VAL A 583 17.40 17.99 -5.94
N GLU A 584 16.33 17.19 -5.98
CA GLU A 584 16.41 15.77 -6.33
C GLU A 584 17.03 15.55 -7.71
N GLY A 585 16.65 16.36 -8.71
CA GLY A 585 17.25 16.31 -10.03
C GLY A 585 18.74 16.66 -10.03
N TYR A 586 19.13 17.68 -9.26
CA TYR A 586 20.52 18.09 -9.07
C TYR A 586 21.35 16.98 -8.43
N GLU A 587 20.85 16.36 -7.36
CA GLU A 587 21.53 15.27 -6.67
C GLU A 587 21.74 14.06 -7.58
N ILE A 588 20.69 13.64 -8.32
CA ILE A 588 20.75 12.54 -9.28
C ILE A 588 21.83 12.78 -10.33
N ILE A 589 21.81 13.94 -11.01
CA ILE A 589 22.78 14.19 -12.08
C ILE A 589 24.21 14.39 -11.55
N SER A 590 24.36 14.82 -10.29
CA SER A 590 25.67 15.03 -9.65
C SER A 590 26.52 13.76 -9.52
N ALA A 591 25.91 12.58 -9.64
CA ALA A 591 26.61 11.30 -9.67
C ALA A 591 27.27 11.01 -11.04
N TYR A 592 26.89 11.75 -12.09
CA TYR A 592 27.32 11.52 -13.47
C TYR A 592 28.30 12.58 -13.99
N CYS A 593 28.41 13.73 -13.31
CA CYS A 593 29.25 14.84 -13.75
C CYS A 593 29.86 15.62 -12.57
N GLU A 594 30.97 16.31 -12.84
CA GLU A 594 31.67 17.12 -11.83
C GLU A 594 31.07 18.51 -11.67
N ARG A 595 30.46 19.02 -12.74
CA ARG A 595 29.89 20.36 -12.83
C ARG A 595 28.46 20.31 -13.36
N ILE A 596 27.59 21.19 -12.86
CA ILE A 596 26.17 21.20 -13.19
C ILE A 596 25.73 22.59 -13.63
N VAL A 597 24.92 22.69 -14.67
CA VAL A 597 24.25 23.93 -15.08
C VAL A 597 22.75 23.78 -14.87
N LEU A 598 22.10 24.78 -14.27
CA LEU A 598 20.65 24.83 -14.16
C LEU A 598 20.08 25.64 -15.33
N VAL A 599 19.05 25.12 -16.00
CA VAL A 599 18.34 25.82 -17.08
C VAL A 599 16.87 25.86 -16.70
N GLY A 600 16.35 27.04 -16.39
CA GLY A 600 14.99 27.21 -15.91
C GLY A 600 14.14 28.10 -16.82
N PHE A 601 12.96 27.63 -17.19
CA PHE A 601 11.95 28.43 -17.87
C PHE A 601 10.90 28.95 -16.87
N SER A 602 10.59 30.25 -16.96
CA SER A 602 9.59 30.93 -16.12
C SER A 602 9.83 30.64 -14.62
N THR A 603 8.86 30.08 -13.91
CA THR A 603 9.01 29.63 -12.51
C THR A 603 10.21 28.70 -12.29
N GLY A 604 10.54 27.84 -13.25
CA GLY A 604 11.74 27.01 -13.20
C GLY A 604 13.04 27.83 -13.15
N GLY A 605 13.05 29.03 -13.74
CA GLY A 605 14.14 30.00 -13.62
C GLY A 605 14.29 30.53 -12.19
N ASN A 606 13.18 30.82 -11.52
CA ASN A 606 13.19 31.27 -10.12
C ASN A 606 13.71 30.18 -9.19
N LEU A 607 13.24 28.94 -9.34
CA LEU A 607 13.71 27.79 -8.55
C LEU A 607 15.20 27.52 -8.79
N SER A 608 15.66 27.66 -10.05
CA SER A 608 17.08 27.50 -10.41
C SER A 608 17.97 28.56 -9.75
N LEU A 609 17.53 29.82 -9.73
CA LEU A 609 18.26 30.90 -9.06
C LEU A 609 18.24 30.72 -7.54
N LEU A 610 17.13 30.27 -6.96
CA LEU A 610 17.04 30.02 -5.53
C LEU A 610 18.01 28.90 -5.08
N LEU A 611 18.09 27.81 -5.85
CA LEU A 611 19.10 26.76 -5.61
C LEU A 611 20.52 27.31 -5.73
N ALA A 612 20.76 28.21 -6.69
CA ALA A 612 22.08 28.81 -6.89
C ALA A 612 22.53 29.71 -5.73
N ALA A 613 21.59 30.28 -4.97
CA ALA A 613 21.88 31.04 -3.75
C ALA A 613 22.38 30.15 -2.59
N GLU A 614 22.26 28.82 -2.68
CA GLU A 614 22.76 27.89 -1.65
C GLU A 614 24.27 27.58 -1.78
N HIS A 615 24.94 28.11 -2.81
CA HIS A 615 26.40 28.06 -3.02
C HIS A 615 27.02 26.65 -3.13
N ASP A 616 26.38 25.71 -3.82
CA ASP A 616 26.98 24.40 -4.09
C ASP A 616 28.21 24.50 -5.02
N LYS A 617 29.28 23.76 -4.67
CA LYS A 617 30.56 23.83 -5.39
C LYS A 617 30.53 23.23 -6.80
N LYS A 618 29.59 22.33 -7.08
CA LYS A 618 29.45 21.72 -8.41
C LYS A 618 28.66 22.63 -9.36
N LEU A 619 27.97 23.66 -8.88
CA LEU A 619 27.20 24.56 -9.73
C LEU A 619 28.12 25.43 -10.60
N ALA A 620 28.00 25.27 -11.91
CA ALA A 620 28.81 25.95 -12.91
C ALA A 620 28.16 27.23 -13.45
N GLY A 621 26.83 27.33 -13.39
CA GLY A 621 26.08 28.50 -13.84
C GLY A 621 24.58 28.24 -13.93
N VAL A 622 23.83 29.29 -14.24
CA VAL A 622 22.37 29.26 -14.38
C VAL A 622 21.96 29.95 -15.69
N VAL A 623 21.00 29.37 -16.39
CA VAL A 623 20.26 30.04 -17.46
C VAL A 623 18.81 30.22 -17.02
N THR A 624 18.31 31.45 -17.05
CA THR A 624 16.89 31.73 -16.84
C THR A 624 16.26 32.24 -18.12
N VAL A 625 15.10 31.70 -18.47
CA VAL A 625 14.32 32.13 -19.63
C VAL A 625 12.94 32.58 -19.17
N SER A 626 12.60 33.85 -19.39
CA SER A 626 11.31 34.46 -19.01
C SER A 626 10.98 34.36 -17.51
N ALA A 627 11.98 34.43 -16.63
CA ALA A 627 11.82 34.26 -15.18
C ALA A 627 11.08 35.45 -14.52
N PRO A 628 9.98 35.21 -13.77
CA PRO A 628 9.14 36.28 -13.26
C PRO A 628 9.61 36.84 -11.92
N LEU A 629 9.65 38.17 -11.83
CA LEU A 629 9.64 38.91 -10.54
C LEU A 629 8.40 39.82 -10.38
N GLY A 630 7.54 39.86 -11.40
CA GLY A 630 6.26 40.56 -11.45
C GLY A 630 5.47 40.14 -12.70
N PHE A 631 4.15 40.36 -12.69
CA PHE A 631 3.24 39.97 -13.77
C PHE A 631 2.71 41.18 -14.54
N GLN A 632 2.59 41.06 -15.87
CA GLN A 632 2.02 42.10 -16.72
C GLN A 632 0.50 42.01 -16.81
N ASN A 633 -0.05 40.79 -16.82
CA ASN A 633 -1.49 40.56 -16.92
C ASN A 633 -2.22 40.93 -15.61
N ARG A 634 -2.93 42.06 -15.64
CA ARG A 634 -3.66 42.60 -14.48
C ARG A 634 -4.80 41.71 -13.95
N ASN A 635 -5.23 40.68 -14.69
CA ASN A 635 -6.23 39.73 -14.20
C ASN A 635 -5.64 38.67 -13.23
N LEU A 636 -4.32 38.46 -13.22
CA LEU A 636 -3.62 37.64 -12.23
C LEU A 636 -3.35 38.41 -10.92
N ILE A 637 -3.58 39.73 -10.89
CA ILE A 637 -3.39 40.64 -9.73
C ILE A 637 -4.49 40.48 -8.67
N PHE A 638 -5.49 39.60 -8.85
CA PHE A 638 -6.44 39.34 -7.77
C PHE A 638 -5.79 38.68 -6.55
N VAL A 639 -4.56 38.17 -6.64
CA VAL A 639 -3.73 37.89 -5.46
C VAL A 639 -3.36 39.22 -4.79
N PRO A 640 -3.85 39.52 -3.58
CA PRO A 640 -3.62 40.79 -2.96
C PRO A 640 -2.12 40.95 -2.67
N LEU A 641 -1.48 41.95 -3.26
CA LEU A 641 -0.16 42.47 -2.87
C LEU A 641 -0.20 43.15 -1.47
N LEU A 642 -1.06 42.64 -0.57
CA LEU A 642 -1.30 43.22 0.75
C LEU A 642 -0.12 42.89 1.66
N HIS A 643 0.45 43.93 2.27
CA HIS A 643 1.48 43.79 3.29
C HIS A 643 0.88 43.14 4.55
N GLY A 644 0.99 41.81 4.65
CA GLY A 644 0.71 41.04 5.86
C GLY A 644 0.25 39.61 5.60
N ALA A 645 1.02 38.62 6.07
CA ALA A 645 0.72 37.19 5.94
C ALA A 645 -0.69 36.81 6.44
N ASN A 646 -1.15 37.40 7.55
CA ASN A 646 -2.48 37.11 8.12
C ASN A 646 -3.65 37.54 7.21
N GLN A 647 -3.50 38.62 6.45
CA GLN A 647 -4.55 39.09 5.54
C GLN A 647 -4.60 38.26 4.25
N MET A 648 -3.44 37.81 3.76
CA MET A 648 -3.38 36.91 2.60
C MET A 648 -3.98 35.53 2.89
N VAL A 649 -3.67 34.94 4.06
CA VAL A 649 -4.25 33.66 4.49
C VAL A 649 -5.78 33.74 4.60
N SER A 650 -6.30 34.84 5.16
CA SER A 650 -7.75 35.08 5.26
C SER A 650 -8.42 35.23 3.88
N TRP A 651 -7.76 35.90 2.94
CA TRP A 651 -8.24 36.04 1.57
C TRP A 651 -8.22 34.70 0.81
N LEU A 652 -7.13 33.94 0.91
CA LEU A 652 -6.98 32.63 0.27
C LEU A 652 -8.08 31.68 0.77
N SER A 653 -8.31 31.63 2.08
CA SER A 653 -9.37 30.82 2.69
C SER A 653 -10.77 31.19 2.17
N SER A 654 -11.00 32.47 1.90
CA SER A 654 -12.29 32.97 1.40
C SER A 654 -12.51 32.63 -0.08
N LEU A 655 -11.47 32.71 -0.92
CA LEU A 655 -11.58 32.38 -2.34
C LEU A 655 -11.52 30.88 -2.63
N GLU A 656 -10.75 30.10 -1.88
CA GLU A 656 -10.74 28.64 -2.02
C GLU A 656 -12.12 28.04 -1.74
N GLY A 657 -12.90 28.65 -0.83
CA GLY A 657 -14.28 28.24 -0.55
C GLY A 657 -15.31 28.61 -1.63
N ILE A 658 -14.99 29.53 -2.55
CA ILE A 658 -15.95 30.08 -3.54
C ILE A 658 -15.55 29.72 -4.98
N LYS A 659 -14.26 29.77 -5.32
CA LYS A 659 -13.73 29.50 -6.67
C LYS A 659 -12.25 29.07 -6.59
N PRO A 660 -11.95 27.77 -6.42
CA PRO A 660 -10.57 27.28 -6.22
C PRO A 660 -9.68 27.37 -7.47
N PHE A 661 -10.27 27.49 -8.67
CA PHE A 661 -9.56 27.56 -9.95
C PHE A 661 -9.95 28.77 -10.80
N VAL A 662 -8.99 29.28 -11.56
CA VAL A 662 -9.19 30.30 -12.58
C VAL A 662 -8.77 29.74 -13.93
N THR A 663 -9.61 29.91 -14.95
CA THR A 663 -9.30 29.47 -16.31
C THR A 663 -8.15 30.28 -16.89
N ASN A 664 -7.21 29.58 -17.52
CA ASN A 664 -6.02 30.07 -18.17
C ASN A 664 -6.12 29.82 -19.69
N GLU A 665 -5.95 30.86 -20.49
CA GLU A 665 -5.81 30.74 -21.94
C GLU A 665 -4.32 30.65 -22.27
N SER A 666 -3.80 29.42 -22.29
CA SER A 666 -2.38 29.17 -22.54
C SER A 666 -2.01 29.27 -24.02
N GLU A 667 -0.80 29.76 -24.26
CA GLU A 667 -0.07 29.68 -25.52
C GLU A 667 0.19 28.24 -26.00
N HIS A 668 0.29 27.29 -25.06
CA HIS A 668 0.57 25.87 -25.28
C HIS A 668 -0.47 25.00 -24.54
N PRO A 669 -1.74 24.97 -24.99
CA PRO A 669 -2.82 24.30 -24.27
C PRO A 669 -2.66 22.77 -24.16
N SER A 670 -1.84 22.16 -25.03
CA SER A 670 -1.50 20.74 -24.94
C SER A 670 -0.47 20.41 -23.85
N ILE A 671 0.18 21.43 -23.27
CA ILE A 671 1.24 21.29 -22.26
C ILE A 671 0.81 21.89 -20.92
N ASN A 672 0.21 23.08 -20.92
CA ASN A 672 -0.16 23.77 -19.69
C ASN A 672 -1.58 23.42 -19.24
N TYR A 673 -1.79 23.40 -17.93
CA TYR A 673 -3.12 23.33 -17.35
C TYR A 673 -4.00 24.49 -17.82
N ARG A 674 -5.25 24.16 -18.12
CA ARG A 674 -6.31 25.12 -18.41
C ARG A 674 -6.85 25.73 -17.13
N ASN A 675 -6.93 24.96 -16.05
CA ASN A 675 -7.38 25.47 -14.75
C ASN A 675 -6.20 25.74 -13.82
N THR A 676 -6.00 27.01 -13.47
CA THR A 676 -4.97 27.46 -12.55
C THR A 676 -5.47 27.45 -11.11
N PRO A 677 -4.85 26.67 -10.21
CA PRO A 677 -5.19 26.73 -8.79
C PRO A 677 -4.78 28.08 -8.19
N ILE A 678 -5.68 28.74 -7.45
CA ILE A 678 -5.36 30.02 -6.79
C ILE A 678 -4.20 29.85 -5.79
N ARG A 679 -4.17 28.71 -5.08
CA ARG A 679 -3.08 28.38 -4.16
C ARG A 679 -1.72 28.35 -4.84
N ALA A 680 -1.63 27.80 -6.05
CA ALA A 680 -0.36 27.78 -6.79
C ALA A 680 0.15 29.18 -7.14
N LEU A 681 -0.75 30.15 -7.39
CA LEU A 681 -0.36 31.54 -7.60
C LEU A 681 0.18 32.18 -6.31
N TYR A 682 -0.42 31.87 -5.16
CA TYR A 682 0.07 32.29 -3.86
C TYR A 682 1.47 31.73 -3.57
N GLU A 683 1.68 30.44 -3.78
CA GLU A 683 2.98 29.79 -3.60
C GLU A 683 4.06 30.39 -4.53
N LEU A 684 3.71 30.71 -5.79
CA LEU A 684 4.61 31.42 -6.69
C LEU A 684 4.96 32.82 -6.19
N GLN A 685 4.03 33.55 -5.58
CA GLN A 685 4.32 34.84 -4.98
C GLN A 685 5.32 34.72 -3.82
N GLN A 686 5.13 33.74 -2.93
CA GLN A 686 6.06 33.49 -1.82
C GLN A 686 7.47 33.18 -2.33
N LEU A 687 7.57 32.32 -3.35
CA LEU A 687 8.84 32.00 -4.02
C LEU A 687 9.52 33.25 -4.58
N MET A 688 8.78 34.13 -5.27
CA MET A 688 9.34 35.37 -5.83
C MET A 688 9.81 36.34 -4.75
N GLU A 689 9.07 36.48 -3.65
CA GLU A 689 9.44 37.34 -2.52
C GLU A 689 10.71 36.84 -1.83
N LEU A 690 10.80 35.53 -1.58
CA LEU A 690 12.01 34.91 -1.03
C LEU A 690 13.20 35.09 -1.97
N LEU A 691 13.04 34.79 -3.26
CA LEU A 691 14.10 34.93 -4.26
C LEU A 691 14.63 36.37 -4.31
N LYS A 692 13.76 37.38 -4.33
CA LYS A 692 14.17 38.80 -4.34
C LYS A 692 15.10 39.15 -3.19
N SER A 693 14.88 38.55 -2.01
CA SER A 693 15.71 38.79 -0.82
C SER A 693 17.07 38.08 -0.85
N ARG A 694 17.30 37.17 -1.82
CA ARG A 694 18.51 36.33 -1.93
C ARG A 694 19.23 36.45 -3.27
N LEU A 695 18.85 37.37 -4.16
CA LEU A 695 19.46 37.51 -5.49
C LEU A 695 20.96 37.85 -5.41
N ASP A 696 21.37 38.63 -4.40
CA ASP A 696 22.76 39.01 -4.15
C ASP A 696 23.63 37.82 -3.72
N GLU A 697 23.03 36.75 -3.22
CA GLU A 697 23.72 35.49 -2.91
C GLU A 697 24.05 34.69 -4.19
N VAL A 698 23.41 34.94 -5.33
CA VAL A 698 23.69 34.20 -6.57
C VAL A 698 24.97 34.72 -7.23
N THR A 699 26.09 34.04 -6.99
CA THR A 699 27.44 34.45 -7.46
C THR A 699 27.97 33.69 -8.67
N CYS A 700 27.36 32.55 -9.03
CA CYS A 700 27.77 31.76 -10.21
C CYS A 700 27.47 32.51 -11.53
N PRO A 701 28.06 32.13 -12.67
CA PRO A 701 27.72 32.72 -13.97
C PRO A 701 26.24 32.59 -14.32
N VAL A 702 25.60 33.67 -14.79
CA VAL A 702 24.17 33.69 -15.15
C VAL A 702 23.92 34.24 -16.56
N LEU A 703 23.09 33.53 -17.32
CA LEU A 703 22.49 34.05 -18.55
C LEU A 703 20.98 34.25 -18.32
N ILE A 704 20.49 35.47 -18.54
CA ILE A 704 19.07 35.80 -18.52
C ILE A 704 18.61 35.99 -19.98
N ILE A 705 17.54 35.32 -20.37
CA ILE A 705 16.89 35.48 -21.67
C ILE A 705 15.45 35.90 -21.44
N GLN A 706 15.00 37.00 -22.05
CA GLN A 706 13.66 37.55 -21.85
C GLN A 706 13.04 38.01 -23.17
N SER A 707 11.75 37.72 -23.35
CA SER A 707 10.95 38.26 -24.44
C SER A 707 10.65 39.76 -24.21
N GLU A 708 10.92 40.61 -25.20
CA GLU A 708 10.82 42.08 -25.08
C GLU A 708 9.39 42.57 -24.77
N LYS A 709 8.38 41.85 -25.25
CA LYS A 709 6.97 42.22 -25.10
C LYS A 709 6.13 41.05 -24.58
N ASP A 710 6.71 40.28 -23.67
CA ASP A 710 6.01 39.20 -22.97
C ASP A 710 4.68 39.70 -22.37
N HIS A 711 3.56 39.10 -22.77
CA HIS A 711 2.22 39.48 -22.32
C HIS A 711 1.82 38.80 -20.99
N VAL A 712 2.60 37.83 -20.52
CA VAL A 712 2.37 37.10 -19.26
C VAL A 712 3.20 37.75 -18.15
N ILE A 713 4.51 37.89 -18.37
CA ILE A 713 5.49 38.36 -17.39
C ILE A 713 5.91 39.79 -17.68
N ASP A 714 6.09 40.61 -16.64
CA ASP A 714 6.62 41.97 -16.83
C ASP A 714 8.06 41.92 -17.36
N PRO A 715 8.37 42.47 -18.55
CA PRO A 715 9.72 42.50 -19.09
C PRO A 715 10.75 43.19 -18.18
N GLN A 716 10.32 44.09 -17.27
CA GLN A 716 11.20 44.67 -16.24
C GLN A 716 11.74 43.64 -15.24
N SER A 717 11.13 42.46 -15.16
CA SER A 717 11.62 41.35 -14.33
C SER A 717 13.06 41.00 -14.67
N ALA A 718 13.42 40.95 -15.95
CA ALA A 718 14.77 40.61 -16.39
C ALA A 718 15.80 41.69 -16.02
N ASP A 719 15.45 42.97 -16.14
CA ASP A 719 16.32 44.07 -15.74
C ASP A 719 16.51 44.10 -14.20
N THR A 720 15.44 43.80 -13.45
CA THR A 720 15.47 43.70 -11.98
C THR A 720 16.33 42.52 -11.51
N LEU A 721 16.18 41.34 -12.13
CA LEU A 721 17.03 40.18 -11.89
C LEU A 721 18.48 40.53 -12.18
N PHE A 722 18.76 41.06 -13.38
CA PHE A 722 20.13 41.40 -13.79
C PHE A 722 20.80 42.37 -12.82
N ALA A 723 20.07 43.38 -12.33
CA ALA A 723 20.58 44.33 -11.35
C ALA A 723 20.82 43.70 -9.97
N GLY A 724 19.91 42.85 -9.50
CA GLY A 724 19.95 42.24 -8.16
C GLY A 724 20.97 41.10 -8.00
N LEU A 725 21.35 40.41 -9.08
CA LEU A 725 22.27 39.27 -9.00
C LEU A 725 23.66 39.66 -8.48
N GLY A 726 24.19 38.91 -7.50
CA GLY A 726 25.56 39.04 -7.00
C GLY A 726 26.66 38.59 -7.97
N SER A 727 26.27 37.92 -9.06
CA SER A 727 27.19 37.38 -10.07
C SER A 727 27.98 38.48 -10.79
N GLU A 728 29.30 38.31 -10.83
CA GLU A 728 30.20 39.13 -11.65
C GLU A 728 30.11 38.76 -13.15
N LYS A 729 29.71 37.52 -13.46
CA LYS A 729 29.62 36.99 -14.83
C LYS A 729 28.16 36.80 -15.21
N LYS A 730 27.48 37.90 -15.55
CA LYS A 730 26.07 37.90 -15.94
C LYS A 730 25.85 38.52 -17.33
N SER A 731 24.91 37.96 -18.08
CA SER A 731 24.51 38.45 -19.41
C SER A 731 22.99 38.45 -19.55
N LEU A 732 22.47 39.37 -20.36
CA LEU A 732 21.04 39.54 -20.63
C LEU A 732 20.82 39.57 -22.15
N ILE A 733 19.99 38.65 -22.65
CA ILE A 733 19.54 38.59 -24.04
C ILE A 733 18.06 38.96 -24.08
N LYS A 734 17.73 40.02 -24.83
CA LYS A 734 16.34 40.40 -25.12
C LYS A 734 15.94 39.85 -26.49
N VAL A 735 14.86 39.08 -26.52
CA VAL A 735 14.34 38.43 -27.73
C VAL A 735 13.14 39.23 -28.24
N ALA A 736 13.20 39.65 -29.50
CA ALA A 736 12.11 40.37 -30.16
C ALA A 736 10.90 39.43 -30.38
N SER A 737 10.01 39.35 -29.39
CA SER A 737 8.81 38.52 -29.39
C SER A 737 7.76 39.11 -28.46
N GLU A 738 6.50 38.75 -28.69
CA GLU A 738 5.36 39.00 -27.78
C GLU A 738 4.95 37.72 -27.02
N ARG A 739 5.49 36.56 -27.43
CA ARG A 739 5.21 35.24 -26.84
C ARG A 739 5.95 35.07 -25.52
N HIS A 740 5.38 34.29 -24.60
CA HIS A 740 6.03 33.89 -23.34
C HIS A 740 6.89 32.64 -23.55
N GLY A 741 6.38 31.64 -24.30
CA GLY A 741 7.02 30.35 -24.53
C GLY A 741 8.21 30.32 -25.50
N ILE A 742 9.07 31.34 -25.47
CA ILE A 742 10.21 31.51 -26.39
C ILE A 742 11.22 30.35 -26.38
N LEU A 743 11.32 29.62 -25.26
CA LEU A 743 12.19 28.43 -25.16
C LEU A 743 11.60 27.24 -25.92
N ASN A 744 10.32 26.95 -25.72
CA ASN A 744 9.63 25.81 -26.35
C ASN A 744 9.57 26.00 -27.88
N GLU A 745 9.22 27.21 -28.32
CA GLU A 745 9.12 27.56 -29.75
C GLU A 745 10.47 27.89 -30.42
N ASN A 746 11.57 27.86 -29.66
CA ASN A 746 12.90 28.29 -30.08
C ASN A 746 12.94 29.69 -30.76
N ILE A 747 12.15 30.64 -30.27
CA ILE A 747 12.07 31.98 -30.88
C ILE A 747 13.39 32.71 -30.67
N GLY A 748 13.88 33.38 -31.72
CA GLY A 748 15.11 34.18 -31.66
C GLY A 748 16.38 33.37 -31.40
N GLY A 749 16.36 32.05 -31.61
CA GLY A 749 17.50 31.18 -31.34
C GLY A 749 17.75 30.95 -29.84
N THR A 750 16.68 30.96 -29.04
CA THR A 750 16.78 30.85 -27.57
C THR A 750 17.46 29.55 -27.15
N GLN A 751 17.14 28.41 -27.77
CA GLN A 751 17.76 27.12 -27.45
C GLN A 751 19.24 27.10 -27.84
N GLU A 752 19.62 27.71 -28.97
CA GLU A 752 21.02 27.87 -29.36
C GLU A 752 21.79 28.69 -28.33
N ALA A 753 21.23 29.81 -27.87
CA ALA A 753 21.86 30.64 -26.82
C ALA A 753 22.06 29.88 -25.50
N VAL A 754 21.08 29.03 -25.12
CA VAL A 754 21.20 28.13 -23.96
C VAL A 754 22.37 27.15 -24.16
N ILE A 755 22.43 26.47 -25.31
CA ILE A 755 23.46 25.48 -25.62
C ILE A 755 24.85 26.13 -25.66
N ASP A 756 24.97 27.31 -26.27
CA ASP A 756 26.22 28.07 -26.36
C ASP A 756 26.74 28.47 -24.99
N PHE A 757 25.85 28.94 -24.10
CA PHE A 757 26.22 29.27 -22.72
C PHE A 757 26.68 28.04 -21.95
N VAL A 758 25.91 26.94 -21.98
CA VAL A 758 26.30 25.68 -21.31
C VAL A 758 27.66 25.20 -21.84
N SER A 759 27.86 25.26 -23.15
CA SER A 759 29.12 24.87 -23.80
C SER A 759 30.29 25.75 -23.35
N SER A 760 30.08 27.06 -23.20
CA SER A 760 31.11 28.00 -22.73
C SER A 760 31.60 27.73 -21.29
N LEU A 761 30.78 27.04 -20.49
CA LEU A 761 31.13 26.65 -19.12
C LEU A 761 31.88 25.32 -19.06
N SER A 762 32.00 24.60 -20.18
CA SER A 762 32.77 23.36 -20.26
C SER A 762 34.24 23.65 -19.99
N PRO A 763 34.91 22.91 -19.08
CA PRO A 763 36.35 23.01 -19.00
C PRO A 763 36.94 22.63 -20.36
N SER A 764 37.82 23.48 -20.89
CA SER A 764 38.56 23.19 -22.12
C SER A 764 39.21 21.82 -21.98
N ALA A 765 39.00 20.91 -22.94
CA ALA A 765 39.70 19.64 -22.96
C ALA A 765 41.19 19.92 -22.83
N VAL A 766 41.81 19.44 -21.75
CA VAL A 766 43.27 19.42 -21.65
C VAL A 766 43.75 18.54 -22.80
N GLU A 767 44.44 19.15 -23.77
CA GLU A 767 45.10 18.46 -24.89
C GLU A 767 46.06 17.37 -24.42
#